data_AF-A0A8T4Y5N1-F1
#
_entry.id   AF-A0A8T4Y5N1-F1
#
_cell.length_a   1.000
_cell.length_b   1.000
_cell.length_c   1.000
_cell.angle_alpha   90.00
_cell.angle_beta   90.00
_cell.angle_gamma   90.00
#
_symmetry.space_group_name_H-M   'P 1'
#
loop_
_entity.id
_entity.type
_entity.pdbx_description
1 polymer ?
#
loop_
_entity_poly.entity_id
_entity_poly.type
_entity_poly.pdbx_seq_one_letter_code
_entity_poly.pdbx_strand_id
1 'polypeptide(L)'
;MRKISLLLLAMLVSAVALSAAPKPTLGSVGNIYINVEDGPSPVVAVQAGGTVKLNFAGVTFSGGQVRLYFSRDGSSALDTANDKAYGPTFVVAHIRAETWDNDTTYKGYSVGYNWIVGSIPKEYAGGEWYIKAYDGQTSSVAVTDRPLTVTCLLEVEPTSGPGQAAITLKGWGFSTASGNHVNLSYYITEWKSIVNFLAVDANGQFTYSMTAPDAGKVLPKGENTVTTIAVIFEAKEKTGSDDVTFLEYYRGLIQVKGPTENCVAGTGSLYGNNTDFAQGALIVNAKVLGALIIAGNYFHPGTVTIKWDATTVVGTTTANGTGFFNITITVPITNIGAHNIIIDDTKIKFNISVYVVPTLVLTPNKGVPCENVLVTAEGYGFTASTDSVKYHVNVTWYYLDWGTSETKDLVTKLLVDTNGYWKFTFTLPHAHGGDNTVVAVENDTLGTVVYAIFTVLPGVKITPSTFPNNGTIVTITGCGLKYECWYDLLIDNVKDFYAADSSGLTIYFMDSGKGDFSLELIAAGFDEEIALHSVALYELKTPEKLPKLVAWTTFTVTSEAETAIMDKLDEIANAISQLDAYITSSTTGLPSIKTLVTAVQSAVADAKSALSTQISGLSTQLTSITTYAQDAATKATSASTSAASAASAAAAAKTAAEGAQSATATISTAVYGAIVLSLIAALASIVAVITLQKKVA
;
A
#
# COMPACT_ATOMS: atom_id res chain seq x y z
N MET A 1 106.57 35.35 33.76
CA MET A 1 105.37 34.85 33.05
C MET A 1 104.06 35.24 33.76
N ARG A 2 103.77 36.53 33.89
CA ARG A 2 102.45 37.08 34.27
C ARG A 2 102.37 38.45 33.62
N LYS A 3 101.20 38.82 33.08
CA LYS A 3 100.85 40.09 32.37
C LYS A 3 100.73 40.07 30.83
N ILE A 4 100.62 38.91 30.19
CA ILE A 4 100.08 38.81 28.80
C ILE A 4 98.57 38.46 28.79
N SER A 5 97.98 38.12 29.95
CA SER A 5 96.61 37.58 30.03
C SER A 5 95.49 38.62 30.22
N LEU A 6 95.79 39.92 30.42
CA LEU A 6 94.75 40.94 30.63
C LEU A 6 94.36 41.72 29.36
N LEU A 7 95.24 41.82 28.35
CA LEU A 7 94.91 42.54 27.12
C LEU A 7 94.05 41.70 26.15
N LEU A 8 94.24 40.37 26.13
CA LEU A 8 93.41 39.47 25.31
C LEU A 8 91.99 39.32 25.87
N LEU A 9 91.81 39.39 27.19
CA LEU A 9 90.48 39.31 27.81
C LEU A 9 89.69 40.62 27.64
N ALA A 10 90.37 41.78 27.58
CA ALA A 10 89.72 43.06 27.30
C ALA A 10 89.32 43.23 25.83
N MET A 11 90.06 42.64 24.87
CA MET A 11 89.66 42.61 23.45
C MET A 11 88.55 41.57 23.16
N LEU A 12 88.43 40.49 23.94
CA LEU A 12 87.33 39.53 23.77
C LEU A 12 86.00 40.07 24.36
N VAL A 13 86.06 40.92 25.39
CA VAL A 13 84.85 41.51 26.01
C VAL A 13 84.35 42.75 25.24
N SER A 14 85.19 43.40 24.43
CA SER A 14 84.77 44.50 23.54
C SER A 14 84.32 44.05 22.15
N ALA A 15 84.62 42.81 21.73
CA ALA A 15 84.10 42.21 20.49
C ALA A 15 82.74 41.50 20.66
N VAL A 16 82.28 41.26 21.89
CA VAL A 16 80.97 40.64 22.20
C VAL A 16 79.89 41.67 22.56
N ALA A 17 80.27 42.95 22.76
CA ALA A 17 79.34 44.04 23.06
C ALA A 17 78.92 44.89 21.85
N LEU A 18 79.32 44.52 20.62
CA LEU A 18 78.92 45.17 19.36
C LEU A 18 78.33 44.17 18.35
N SER A 19 77.40 43.32 18.77
CA SER A 19 76.52 42.58 17.84
C SER A 19 75.13 42.27 18.39
N ALA A 20 74.72 42.95 19.46
CA ALA A 20 73.35 42.95 19.97
C ALA A 20 72.75 44.36 19.88
N ALA A 21 72.79 44.96 18.68
CA ALA A 21 71.63 45.74 18.30
C ALA A 21 70.46 44.72 18.29
N PRO A 22 69.30 44.99 18.91
CA PRO A 22 68.15 44.16 18.66
C PRO A 22 67.96 44.18 17.14
N LYS A 23 68.22 43.04 16.46
CA LYS A 23 67.66 42.84 15.13
C LYS A 23 66.18 43.13 15.35
N PRO A 24 65.58 44.08 14.62
CA PRO A 24 64.13 44.20 14.68
C PRO A 24 63.63 42.79 14.38
N THR A 25 62.89 42.21 15.32
CA THR A 25 61.96 41.13 15.04
C THR A 25 61.01 41.72 14.01
N LEU A 26 61.41 41.62 12.74
CA LEU A 26 60.62 42.05 11.60
C LEU A 26 59.34 41.24 11.69
N GLY A 27 58.19 41.91 11.71
CA GLY A 27 56.92 41.23 11.54
C GLY A 27 56.71 40.83 10.10
N SER A 28 55.65 40.07 9.85
CA SER A 28 55.06 40.09 8.51
C SER A 28 54.63 41.52 8.20
N VAL A 29 55.37 42.23 7.35
CA VAL A 29 55.11 43.63 6.99
C VAL A 29 54.96 43.77 5.49
N GLY A 30 54.12 44.71 5.07
CA GLY A 30 53.80 44.96 3.67
C GLY A 30 52.31 44.81 3.38
N ASN A 31 51.96 45.01 2.12
CA ASN A 31 50.58 45.00 1.65
C ASN A 31 50.26 43.66 0.98
N ILE A 32 49.07 43.15 1.29
CA ILE A 32 48.43 42.07 0.52
C ILE A 32 47.62 42.74 -0.58
N TYR A 33 47.83 42.35 -1.84
CA TYR A 33 47.07 42.89 -2.96
C TYR A 33 45.91 41.96 -3.33
N ILE A 34 44.76 42.53 -3.67
CA ILE A 34 43.55 41.79 -4.00
C ILE A 34 43.38 41.78 -5.52
N ASN A 35 43.34 40.58 -6.13
CA ASN A 35 43.17 40.36 -7.57
C ASN A 35 44.23 40.99 -8.50
N VAL A 36 45.28 41.62 -7.97
CA VAL A 36 46.39 42.21 -8.73
C VAL A 36 47.75 41.81 -8.13
N GLU A 37 48.82 41.91 -8.94
CA GLU A 37 50.18 41.61 -8.50
C GLU A 37 50.86 42.76 -7.77
N ASP A 38 50.47 44.00 -8.09
CA ASP A 38 50.99 45.24 -7.52
C ASP A 38 49.83 46.21 -7.19
N GLY A 39 50.04 47.04 -6.16
CA GLY A 39 49.03 47.98 -5.68
C GLY A 39 48.92 49.28 -6.50
N PRO A 40 47.83 50.04 -6.31
CA PRO A 40 46.73 49.76 -5.40
C PRO A 40 45.72 48.74 -5.97
N SER A 41 45.17 47.89 -5.11
CA SER A 41 44.10 46.95 -5.47
C SER A 41 42.86 47.67 -6.02
N PRO A 42 42.07 47.04 -6.91
CA PRO A 42 40.75 47.53 -7.30
C PRO A 42 39.76 47.44 -6.12
N VAL A 43 38.61 48.11 -6.26
CA VAL A 43 37.46 47.85 -5.37
C VAL A 43 36.91 46.47 -5.72
N VAL A 44 36.82 45.59 -4.73
CA VAL A 44 36.37 44.21 -4.91
C VAL A 44 35.17 43.96 -4.01
N ALA A 45 34.08 43.48 -4.61
CA ALA A 45 32.94 42.93 -3.92
C ALA A 45 32.95 41.40 -4.07
N VAL A 46 32.75 40.68 -2.97
CA VAL A 46 32.71 39.22 -2.93
C VAL A 46 31.49 38.81 -2.13
N GLN A 47 30.67 37.93 -2.68
CA GLN A 47 29.56 37.35 -1.95
C GLN A 47 30.04 36.56 -0.73
N ALA A 48 29.27 36.52 0.35
CA ALA A 48 29.60 35.71 1.53
C ALA A 48 29.88 34.25 1.11
N GLY A 49 31.00 33.67 1.57
CA GLY A 49 31.45 32.34 1.12
C GLY A 49 32.16 32.30 -0.25
N GLY A 50 32.15 33.42 -0.99
CA GLY A 50 32.70 33.54 -2.34
C GLY A 50 34.22 33.58 -2.40
N THR A 51 34.78 33.46 -3.59
CA THR A 51 36.24 33.33 -3.79
C THR A 51 36.93 34.70 -3.92
N VAL A 52 38.08 34.85 -3.25
CA VAL A 52 38.98 36.00 -3.38
C VAL A 52 40.38 35.55 -3.79
N LYS A 53 41.12 36.36 -4.56
CA LYS A 53 42.53 36.14 -4.87
C LYS A 53 43.40 37.15 -4.11
N LEU A 54 44.33 36.64 -3.32
CA LEU A 54 45.22 37.44 -2.47
C LEU A 54 46.66 37.23 -2.90
N ASN A 55 47.35 38.30 -3.26
CA ASN A 55 48.75 38.30 -3.65
C ASN A 55 49.63 38.81 -2.51
N PHE A 56 50.67 38.05 -2.19
CA PHE A 56 51.62 38.28 -1.11
C PHE A 56 53.01 38.71 -1.61
N ALA A 57 53.16 39.10 -2.88
CA ALA A 57 54.41 39.59 -3.46
C ALA A 57 54.92 40.83 -2.71
N GLY A 58 54.02 41.72 -2.29
CA GLY A 58 54.32 42.90 -1.47
C GLY A 58 54.56 42.64 0.02
N VAL A 59 54.47 41.38 0.49
CA VAL A 59 54.62 41.02 1.91
C VAL A 59 56.02 40.47 2.17
N THR A 60 56.67 40.91 3.25
CA THR A 60 57.88 40.27 3.78
C THR A 60 57.49 39.44 5.00
N PHE A 61 57.60 38.11 4.93
CA PHE A 61 57.25 37.21 6.04
C PHE A 61 58.41 37.05 7.02
N SER A 62 58.09 36.90 8.31
CA SER A 62 59.06 36.61 9.36
C SER A 62 58.97 35.19 9.91
N GLY A 63 57.79 34.56 9.82
CA GLY A 63 57.54 33.15 10.12
C GLY A 63 57.47 32.25 8.88
N GLY A 64 57.55 30.93 9.09
CA GLY A 64 57.43 29.92 8.02
C GLY A 64 56.00 29.52 7.67
N GLN A 65 55.02 30.00 8.43
CA GLN A 65 53.59 29.73 8.25
C GLN A 65 52.81 31.04 8.37
N VAL A 66 51.62 31.08 7.79
CA VAL A 66 50.71 32.21 7.86
C VAL A 66 49.27 31.76 8.09
N ARG A 67 48.57 32.48 8.95
CA ARG A 67 47.13 32.35 9.20
C ARG A 67 46.43 33.62 8.74
N LEU A 68 45.33 33.46 8.03
CA LEU A 68 44.52 34.58 7.56
C LEU A 68 43.48 34.95 8.62
N TYR A 69 43.23 36.25 8.74
CA TYR A 69 42.24 36.82 9.64
C TYR A 69 41.37 37.82 8.88
N PHE A 70 40.08 37.80 9.18
CA PHE A 70 39.08 38.74 8.70
C PHE A 70 38.94 39.85 9.74
N SER A 71 39.19 41.11 9.35
CA SER A 71 39.27 42.28 10.22
C SER A 71 38.36 43.42 9.77
N ARG A 72 37.80 44.18 10.72
CA ARG A 72 37.03 45.41 10.43
C ARG A 72 37.91 46.65 10.26
N ASP A 73 39.19 46.58 10.62
CA ASP A 73 40.15 47.66 10.40
C ASP A 73 41.31 47.25 9.50
N GLY A 74 41.87 48.25 8.81
CA GLY A 74 43.07 48.12 8.00
C GLY A 74 44.36 48.38 8.78
N SER A 75 44.33 48.27 10.11
CA SER A 75 45.54 48.49 10.91
C SER A 75 46.50 47.30 10.75
N SER A 76 47.79 47.54 10.88
CA SER A 76 48.80 46.48 10.87
C SER A 76 48.90 45.76 12.22
N ALA A 77 47.92 45.89 13.12
CA ALA A 77 47.88 45.21 14.41
C ALA A 77 46.79 44.13 14.40
N LEU A 78 47.10 42.96 14.99
CA LEU A 78 46.12 41.89 15.15
C LEU A 78 45.28 42.16 16.41
N ASP A 79 43.97 42.30 16.27
CA ASP A 79 43.04 42.33 17.40
C ASP A 79 42.46 40.93 17.60
N THR A 80 43.07 40.13 18.47
CA THR A 80 42.66 38.74 18.69
C THR A 80 41.26 38.58 19.29
N ALA A 81 40.63 39.65 19.80
CA ALA A 81 39.25 39.61 20.28
C ALA A 81 38.26 39.76 19.12
N ASN A 82 38.55 40.65 18.16
CA ASN A 82 37.61 41.03 17.11
C ASN A 82 37.96 40.43 15.73
N ASP A 83 39.24 40.27 15.41
CA ASP A 83 39.71 39.66 14.17
C ASP A 83 39.48 38.15 14.19
N LYS A 84 38.88 37.63 13.12
CA LYS A 84 38.46 36.23 13.06
C LYS A 84 39.33 35.44 12.11
N ALA A 85 40.02 34.43 12.62
CA ALA A 85 40.81 33.54 11.79
C ALA A 85 39.93 32.81 10.77
N TYR A 86 40.43 32.63 9.55
CA TYR A 86 39.77 31.82 8.54
C TYR A 86 40.75 31.10 7.62
N GLY A 87 40.23 30.04 6.98
CA GLY A 87 41.04 29.14 6.15
C GLY A 87 42.02 28.29 6.96
N PRO A 88 42.79 27.43 6.27
CA PRO A 88 43.86 26.66 6.90
C PRO A 88 45.07 27.54 7.25
N THR A 89 46.02 26.97 8.01
CA THR A 89 47.35 27.57 8.14
C THR A 89 48.17 27.25 6.89
N PHE A 90 48.62 28.28 6.19
CA PHE A 90 49.40 28.14 4.96
C PHE A 90 50.90 28.14 5.26
N VAL A 91 51.67 27.38 4.49
CA VAL A 91 53.13 27.36 4.58
C VAL A 91 53.67 28.41 3.62
N VAL A 92 54.54 29.30 4.10
CA VAL A 92 55.07 30.42 3.29
C VAL A 92 55.82 29.90 2.07
N ALA A 93 56.55 28.79 2.19
CA ALA A 93 57.23 28.17 1.05
C ALA A 93 56.26 27.73 -0.06
N HIS A 94 55.03 27.30 0.28
CA HIS A 94 54.03 26.93 -0.72
C HIS A 94 53.43 28.17 -1.38
N ILE A 95 53.24 29.26 -0.63
CA ILE A 95 52.80 30.54 -1.19
C ILE A 95 53.85 31.05 -2.19
N ARG A 96 55.14 30.95 -1.88
CA ARG A 96 56.25 31.40 -2.74
C ARG A 96 56.63 30.45 -3.87
N ALA A 97 56.07 29.24 -3.90
CA ALA A 97 56.43 28.26 -4.90
C ALA A 97 56.07 28.75 -6.31
N GLU A 98 56.95 28.52 -7.28
CA GLU A 98 56.65 28.76 -8.70
C GLU A 98 55.81 27.61 -9.30
N THR A 99 54.90 27.05 -8.51
CA THR A 99 53.96 26.00 -8.86
C THR A 99 52.65 26.24 -8.11
N TRP A 100 51.53 25.82 -8.70
CA TRP A 100 50.23 25.85 -8.03
C TRP A 100 49.96 24.55 -7.27
N ASP A 101 49.55 24.68 -6.02
CA ASP A 101 48.84 23.66 -5.24
C ASP A 101 47.34 23.95 -5.34
N ASN A 102 46.61 23.19 -6.16
CA ASN A 102 45.18 23.41 -6.42
C ASN A 102 44.35 22.39 -5.64
N ASP A 103 43.88 22.78 -4.45
CA ASP A 103 42.97 21.96 -3.62
C ASP A 103 43.60 20.63 -3.13
N THR A 104 44.93 20.48 -3.21
CA THR A 104 45.63 19.25 -2.80
C THR A 104 46.10 19.28 -1.35
N THR A 105 46.91 20.26 -0.95
CA THR A 105 47.31 20.41 0.46
C THR A 105 46.31 21.25 1.25
N TYR A 106 45.68 22.23 0.59
CA TYR A 106 44.78 23.19 1.21
C TYR A 106 43.38 23.04 0.62
N LYS A 107 42.54 22.20 1.25
CA LYS A 107 41.21 21.93 0.73
C LYS A 107 40.38 23.23 0.61
N GLY A 108 39.87 23.52 -0.58
CA GLY A 108 39.13 24.73 -0.96
C GLY A 108 40.00 25.91 -1.42
N TYR A 109 41.31 25.72 -1.58
CA TYR A 109 42.24 26.80 -1.90
C TYR A 109 43.25 26.40 -2.99
N SER A 110 43.59 27.38 -3.84
CA SER A 110 44.74 27.33 -4.74
C SER A 110 45.86 28.23 -4.21
N VAL A 111 47.06 27.67 -4.02
CA VAL A 111 48.20 28.38 -3.40
C VAL A 111 49.45 28.24 -4.26
N GLY A 112 50.15 29.34 -4.53
CA GLY A 112 51.35 29.35 -5.38
C GLY A 112 51.57 30.69 -6.08
N TYR A 113 52.77 30.95 -6.61
CA TYR A 113 53.14 32.20 -7.31
C TYR A 113 52.84 33.48 -6.51
N ASN A 114 53.04 33.43 -5.19
CA ASN A 114 52.66 34.46 -4.22
C ASN A 114 51.15 34.60 -3.98
N TRP A 115 50.31 33.73 -4.50
CA TRP A 115 48.86 33.82 -4.37
C TRP A 115 48.28 32.82 -3.36
N ILE A 116 47.20 33.26 -2.72
CA ILE A 116 46.20 32.40 -2.10
C ILE A 116 44.85 32.75 -2.75
N VAL A 117 44.20 31.77 -3.37
CA VAL A 117 42.88 31.89 -3.97
C VAL A 117 41.93 30.93 -3.26
N GLY A 118 40.86 31.44 -2.66
CA GLY A 118 39.87 30.58 -2.00
C GLY A 118 38.71 31.36 -1.38
N SER A 119 37.80 30.63 -0.74
CA SER A 119 36.59 31.20 -0.15
C SER A 119 36.88 32.09 1.05
N ILE A 120 36.19 33.22 1.11
CA ILE A 120 36.03 33.99 2.34
C ILE A 120 35.00 33.31 3.25
N PRO A 121 34.98 33.61 4.56
CA PRO A 121 33.98 33.07 5.47
C PRO A 121 32.57 33.48 5.07
N LYS A 122 31.61 32.56 5.25
CA LYS A 122 30.19 32.88 5.08
C LYS A 122 29.52 33.33 6.38
N GLU A 123 30.11 33.00 7.53
CA GLU A 123 29.49 33.21 8.83
C GLU A 123 29.63 34.64 9.38
N TYR A 124 30.10 35.60 8.58
CA TYR A 124 30.34 36.97 9.04
C TYR A 124 29.44 37.98 8.32
N ALA A 125 29.15 39.07 9.04
CA ALA A 125 28.26 40.13 8.55
C ALA A 125 28.84 40.82 7.32
N GLY A 126 27.97 41.35 6.49
CA GLY A 126 28.34 42.10 5.29
C GLY A 126 29.13 43.37 5.56
N GLY A 127 29.53 44.03 4.47
CA GLY A 127 30.25 45.31 4.48
C GLY A 127 31.74 45.18 4.26
N GLU A 128 32.49 46.21 4.62
CA GLU A 128 33.94 46.28 4.38
C GLU A 128 34.72 45.42 5.38
N TRP A 129 35.67 44.66 4.85
CA TRP A 129 36.59 43.80 5.59
C TRP A 129 37.99 43.86 5.01
N TYR A 130 38.97 43.87 5.89
CA TYR A 130 40.39 43.70 5.56
C TYR A 130 40.80 42.26 5.84
N ILE A 131 41.74 41.76 5.05
CA ILE A 131 42.37 40.47 5.33
C ILE A 131 43.75 40.74 5.91
N LYS A 132 44.01 40.17 7.08
CA LYS A 132 45.30 40.22 7.78
C LYS A 132 46.00 38.87 7.70
N ALA A 133 47.32 38.90 7.62
CA ALA A 133 48.18 37.72 7.57
C ALA A 133 49.14 37.70 8.76
N TYR A 134 48.92 36.74 9.65
CA TYR A 134 49.68 36.57 10.89
C TYR A 134 50.59 35.35 10.82
N ASP A 135 51.87 35.52 11.11
CA ASP A 135 52.90 34.48 10.99
C ASP A 135 53.43 33.96 12.34
N GLY A 136 52.80 34.35 13.46
CA GLY A 136 53.12 33.82 14.79
C GLY A 136 54.25 34.52 15.54
N GLN A 137 54.92 35.52 14.95
CA GLN A 137 56.18 36.03 15.52
C GLN A 137 56.13 37.46 16.05
N THR A 138 55.21 38.32 15.60
CA THR A 138 55.19 39.73 16.01
C THR A 138 53.79 40.31 16.19
N SER A 139 53.70 41.50 16.79
CA SER A 139 52.47 42.27 16.89
C SER A 139 52.04 42.95 15.58
N SER A 140 52.94 43.06 14.59
CA SER A 140 52.64 43.67 13.29
C SER A 140 52.32 42.62 12.24
N VAL A 141 51.22 42.79 11.52
CA VAL A 141 50.74 41.87 10.48
C VAL A 141 50.63 42.57 9.13
N ALA A 142 50.78 41.81 8.05
CA ALA A 142 50.48 42.28 6.71
C ALA A 142 48.96 42.36 6.56
N VAL A 143 48.49 43.40 5.90
CA VAL A 143 47.06 43.69 5.72
C VAL A 143 46.79 44.00 4.27
N THR A 144 45.56 43.76 3.80
CA THR A 144 45.16 44.20 2.47
C THR A 144 45.28 45.71 2.34
N ASP A 145 45.81 46.18 1.21
CA ASP A 145 45.97 47.62 0.94
C ASP A 145 44.62 48.36 0.79
N ARG A 146 43.55 47.61 0.55
CA ARG A 146 42.16 48.07 0.53
C ARG A 146 41.24 47.05 1.21
N PRO A 147 40.06 47.47 1.71
CA PRO A 147 39.05 46.54 2.13
C PRO A 147 38.38 45.86 0.92
N LEU A 148 37.93 44.62 1.12
CA LEU A 148 36.96 43.98 0.25
C LEU A 148 35.55 44.18 0.82
N THR A 149 34.56 44.32 -0.05
CA THR A 149 33.15 44.42 0.37
C THR A 149 32.51 43.04 0.33
N VAL A 150 32.06 42.53 1.47
CA VAL A 150 31.27 41.30 1.55
C VAL A 150 29.81 41.63 1.23
N THR A 151 29.25 40.98 0.20
CA THR A 151 27.85 41.10 -0.19
C THR A 151 27.03 39.91 0.29
N CYS A 152 25.71 40.09 0.37
CA CYS A 152 24.79 39.08 0.90
C CYS A 152 24.67 37.84 -0.01
N LEU A 153 24.30 36.72 0.61
CA LEU A 153 23.98 35.44 -0.03
C LEU A 153 22.67 34.90 0.53
N LEU A 154 21.81 34.40 -0.36
CA LEU A 154 20.58 33.70 -0.07
C LEU A 154 20.68 32.25 -0.54
N GLU A 155 20.32 31.32 0.33
CA GLU A 155 20.22 29.89 0.02
C GLU A 155 18.81 29.40 0.32
N VAL A 156 18.36 28.37 -0.41
CA VAL A 156 17.09 27.67 -0.17
C VAL A 156 17.34 26.18 0.00
N GLU A 157 16.73 25.59 1.02
CA GLU A 157 16.81 24.16 1.30
C GLU A 157 15.43 23.56 1.60
N PRO A 158 15.01 22.50 0.88
CA PRO A 158 15.64 21.92 -0.32
C PRO A 158 15.61 22.86 -1.53
N THR A 159 16.43 22.60 -2.55
CA THR A 159 16.49 23.38 -3.80
C THR A 159 15.40 23.01 -4.82
N SER A 160 14.68 21.92 -4.59
CA SER A 160 13.55 21.50 -5.42
C SER A 160 12.51 20.71 -4.62
N GLY A 161 11.29 20.64 -5.15
CA GLY A 161 10.18 19.94 -4.49
C GLY A 161 8.82 20.25 -5.13
N PRO A 162 7.71 19.70 -4.58
CA PRO A 162 6.37 20.12 -4.97
C PRO A 162 6.07 21.56 -4.53
N GLY A 163 5.04 22.17 -5.12
CA GLY A 163 4.44 23.39 -4.59
C GLY A 163 4.01 23.18 -3.13
N GLN A 164 4.25 24.18 -2.28
CA GLN A 164 4.01 24.10 -0.82
C GLN A 164 4.86 23.07 -0.06
N ALA A 165 5.95 22.55 -0.64
CA ALA A 165 6.96 21.85 0.15
C ALA A 165 7.48 22.73 1.29
N ALA A 166 7.80 22.11 2.43
CA ALA A 166 8.52 22.80 3.50
C ALA A 166 9.92 23.16 3.00
N ILE A 167 10.27 24.44 3.10
CA ILE A 167 11.57 24.98 2.72
C ILE A 167 12.11 25.88 3.83
N THR A 168 13.42 26.09 3.80
CA THR A 168 14.12 27.03 4.66
C THR A 168 14.97 27.95 3.80
N LEU A 169 14.74 29.25 3.93
CA LEU A 169 15.59 30.29 3.37
C LEU A 169 16.67 30.65 4.40
N LYS A 170 17.94 30.64 3.98
CA LYS A 170 19.08 30.99 4.82
C LYS A 170 19.80 32.18 4.21
N GLY A 171 19.95 33.23 5.01
CA GLY A 171 20.68 34.42 4.60
C GLY A 171 22.04 34.52 5.27
N TRP A 172 23.04 34.97 4.52
CA TRP A 172 24.42 35.18 4.96
C TRP A 172 24.94 36.53 4.49
N GLY A 173 25.89 37.12 5.22
CA GLY A 173 26.59 38.32 4.77
C GLY A 173 25.72 39.57 4.67
N PHE A 174 24.60 39.64 5.39
CA PHE A 174 23.79 40.86 5.46
C PHE A 174 24.42 41.88 6.40
N SER A 175 24.20 43.17 6.14
CA SER A 175 24.75 44.25 6.96
C SER A 175 24.05 44.33 8.31
N THR A 176 24.83 44.45 9.39
CA THR A 176 24.35 44.62 10.77
C THR A 176 24.30 46.09 11.21
N ALA A 177 24.43 47.03 10.27
CA ALA A 177 24.32 48.45 10.54
C ALA A 177 22.95 48.77 11.19
N SER A 178 22.95 49.69 12.16
CA SER A 178 21.76 50.06 12.92
C SER A 178 20.59 50.43 11.99
N GLY A 179 19.45 49.75 12.17
CA GLY A 179 18.23 49.95 11.37
C GLY A 179 18.19 49.22 10.03
N ASN A 180 19.21 48.42 9.68
CA ASN A 180 19.17 47.57 8.49
C ASN A 180 18.29 46.33 8.74
N HIS A 181 17.46 45.99 7.76
CA HIS A 181 16.60 44.82 7.79
C HIS A 181 16.51 44.22 6.39
N VAL A 182 16.18 42.94 6.32
CA VAL A 182 16.01 42.21 5.06
C VAL A 182 14.53 42.12 4.72
N ASN A 183 14.18 42.41 3.46
CA ASN A 183 12.87 42.11 2.92
C ASN A 183 12.99 40.86 2.05
N LEU A 184 12.14 39.86 2.33
CA LEU A 184 12.07 38.65 1.54
C LEU A 184 10.88 38.72 0.60
N SER A 185 11.10 38.35 -0.66
CA SER A 185 10.05 38.24 -1.67
C SER A 185 10.29 37.04 -2.58
N TYR A 186 9.27 36.66 -3.37
CA TYR A 186 9.42 35.65 -4.41
C TYR A 186 8.78 36.08 -5.71
N TYR A 187 9.24 35.47 -6.81
CA TYR A 187 8.73 35.66 -8.15
C TYR A 187 8.40 34.30 -8.80
N ILE A 188 7.19 34.22 -9.34
CA ILE A 188 6.78 33.17 -10.29
C ILE A 188 6.35 33.84 -11.60
N THR A 189 5.33 34.69 -11.50
CA THR A 189 4.84 35.56 -12.58
C THR A 189 4.86 37.03 -12.20
N GLU A 190 4.87 37.32 -10.90
CA GLU A 190 4.93 38.65 -10.31
C GLU A 190 5.65 38.55 -8.96
N TRP A 191 6.24 39.66 -8.51
CA TRP A 191 6.90 39.74 -7.21
C TRP A 191 5.88 39.82 -6.08
N LYS A 192 6.04 38.95 -5.08
CA LYS A 192 5.18 38.88 -3.89
C LYS A 192 6.03 38.94 -2.62
N SER A 193 5.67 39.81 -1.71
CA SER A 193 6.33 39.94 -0.41
C SER A 193 6.05 38.72 0.48
N ILE A 194 7.07 38.21 1.15
CA ILE A 194 6.99 37.13 2.14
C ILE A 194 7.00 37.73 3.54
N VAL A 195 8.03 38.51 3.84
CA VAL A 195 8.21 39.22 5.11
C VAL A 195 9.00 40.49 4.86
N ASN A 196 8.63 41.56 5.56
CA ASN A 196 9.36 42.82 5.55
C ASN A 196 10.01 43.06 6.91
N PHE A 197 11.13 43.77 6.90
CA PHE A 197 11.88 44.12 8.08
C PHE A 197 12.36 42.91 8.90
N LEU A 198 12.78 41.83 8.24
CA LEU A 198 13.38 40.68 8.91
C LEU A 198 14.71 41.08 9.55
N ALA A 199 14.82 40.89 10.85
CA ALA A 199 16.06 41.13 11.59
C ALA A 199 17.09 40.04 11.27
N VAL A 200 18.35 40.46 11.19
CA VAL A 200 19.52 39.57 11.10
C VAL A 200 20.22 39.52 12.45
N ASP A 201 20.92 38.43 12.73
CA ASP A 201 21.70 38.29 13.94
C ASP A 201 22.99 39.14 13.92
N ALA A 202 23.79 39.06 14.98
CA ALA A 202 25.05 39.81 15.09
C ALA A 202 26.09 39.46 14.01
N ASN A 203 25.92 38.32 13.33
CA ASN A 203 26.76 37.86 12.25
C ASN A 203 26.15 38.15 10.86
N GLY A 204 25.05 38.90 10.78
CA GLY A 204 24.39 39.22 9.52
C GLY A 204 23.70 38.01 8.88
N GLN A 205 23.22 37.08 9.71
CA GLN A 205 22.57 35.85 9.26
C GLN A 205 21.09 35.83 9.63
N PHE A 206 20.31 35.07 8.87
CA PHE A 206 18.94 34.71 9.26
C PHE A 206 18.59 33.30 8.78
N THR A 207 17.58 32.71 9.40
CA THR A 207 16.93 31.49 8.93
C THR A 207 15.42 31.72 8.95
N TYR A 208 14.75 31.41 7.85
CA TYR A 208 13.31 31.62 7.69
C TYR A 208 12.66 30.36 7.12
N SER A 209 11.91 29.64 7.96
CA SER A 209 11.15 28.46 7.55
C SER A 209 9.79 28.86 6.98
N MET A 210 9.43 28.30 5.83
CA MET A 210 8.13 28.54 5.18
C MET A 210 7.72 27.34 4.31
N THR A 211 6.52 27.39 3.76
CA THR A 211 6.14 26.53 2.63
C THR A 211 6.46 27.24 1.32
N ALA A 212 7.02 26.53 0.36
CA ALA A 212 7.26 27.06 -0.98
C ALA A 212 5.95 27.61 -1.58
N PRO A 213 5.98 28.71 -2.32
CA PRO A 213 4.88 29.11 -3.18
C PRO A 213 4.41 27.95 -4.09
N ASP A 214 3.20 28.08 -4.62
CA ASP A 214 2.63 27.08 -5.53
C ASP A 214 2.34 27.72 -6.89
N ALA A 215 3.07 27.30 -7.92
CA ALA A 215 2.85 27.73 -9.29
C ALA A 215 1.64 27.03 -9.93
N GLY A 216 1.06 26.01 -9.27
CA GLY A 216 -0.12 25.29 -9.71
C GLY A 216 0.10 24.53 -11.02
N LYS A 217 1.35 24.16 -11.34
CA LYS A 217 1.68 23.53 -12.62
C LYS A 217 1.44 22.02 -12.60
N VAL A 218 0.98 21.52 -13.73
CA VAL A 218 0.68 20.12 -14.01
C VAL A 218 1.30 19.74 -15.35
N LEU A 219 1.72 18.49 -15.52
CA LEU A 219 2.18 18.01 -16.82
C LEU A 219 1.03 17.99 -17.84
N PRO A 220 1.32 18.14 -19.15
CA PRO A 220 0.29 18.06 -20.20
C PRO A 220 -0.24 16.63 -20.38
N LYS A 221 -1.33 16.47 -21.13
CA LYS A 221 -1.97 15.16 -21.41
C LYS A 221 -0.95 14.13 -21.90
N GLY A 222 -1.04 12.90 -21.37
CA GLY A 222 -0.18 11.78 -21.74
C GLY A 222 1.03 11.64 -20.83
N GLU A 223 1.91 10.70 -21.19
CA GLU A 223 3.17 10.47 -20.47
C GLU A 223 4.21 11.52 -20.86
N ASN A 224 4.81 12.17 -19.86
CA ASN A 224 5.77 13.25 -20.05
C ASN A 224 6.92 13.14 -19.06
N THR A 225 8.12 13.54 -19.50
CA THR A 225 9.27 13.68 -18.61
C THR A 225 8.97 14.68 -17.50
N VAL A 226 9.42 14.37 -16.28
CA VAL A 226 9.32 15.27 -15.13
C VAL A 226 9.96 16.62 -15.47
N THR A 227 9.18 17.68 -15.31
CA THR A 227 9.52 19.06 -15.67
C THR A 227 9.37 19.97 -14.46
N THR A 228 10.09 21.08 -14.42
CA THR A 228 10.08 22.06 -13.33
C THR A 228 9.77 23.48 -13.81
N ILE A 229 9.36 24.34 -12.87
CA ILE A 229 9.32 25.80 -13.03
C ILE A 229 10.15 26.45 -11.92
N ALA A 230 10.81 27.55 -12.25
CA ALA A 230 11.58 28.32 -11.29
C ALA A 230 10.67 29.18 -10.41
N VAL A 231 10.86 29.08 -9.09
CA VAL A 231 10.41 30.05 -8.09
C VAL A 231 11.65 30.77 -7.58
N ILE A 232 11.77 32.06 -7.89
CA ILE A 232 12.94 32.86 -7.52
C ILE A 232 12.63 33.56 -6.20
N PHE A 233 13.45 33.36 -5.18
CA PHE A 233 13.40 34.11 -3.94
C PHE A 233 14.42 35.22 -3.97
N GLU A 234 14.05 36.41 -3.50
CA GLU A 234 14.97 37.55 -3.34
C GLU A 234 15.03 37.94 -1.87
N ALA A 235 16.25 38.19 -1.38
CA ALA A 235 16.50 38.84 -0.11
C ALA A 235 17.16 40.18 -0.38
N LYS A 236 16.48 41.26 0.01
CA LYS A 236 16.90 42.63 -0.29
C LYS A 236 17.08 43.44 0.99
N GLU A 237 18.26 44.02 1.15
CA GLU A 237 18.56 45.03 2.15
C GLU A 237 18.71 46.43 1.50
N LYS A 238 19.05 47.45 2.29
CA LYS A 238 19.16 48.83 1.79
C LYS A 238 20.22 48.99 0.69
N THR A 239 21.31 48.24 0.78
CA THR A 239 22.54 48.42 0.00
C THR A 239 22.88 47.23 -0.90
N GLY A 240 22.11 46.15 -0.86
CA GLY A 240 22.38 44.91 -1.59
C GLY A 240 21.15 44.02 -1.69
N SER A 241 21.22 43.07 -2.61
CA SER A 241 20.23 42.01 -2.77
C SER A 241 20.91 40.76 -3.30
N ASP A 242 20.31 39.61 -3.03
CA ASP A 242 20.68 38.34 -3.65
C ASP A 242 19.42 37.52 -3.93
N ASP A 243 19.51 36.64 -4.93
CA ASP A 243 18.43 35.75 -5.31
C ASP A 243 18.84 34.27 -5.33
N VAL A 244 17.86 33.40 -5.11
CA VAL A 244 18.04 31.95 -5.18
C VAL A 244 16.83 31.29 -5.83
N THR A 245 17.08 30.25 -6.63
CA THR A 245 16.02 29.51 -7.32
C THR A 245 15.65 28.23 -6.58
N PHE A 246 14.36 28.06 -6.34
CA PHE A 246 13.74 26.77 -6.02
C PHE A 246 13.05 26.22 -7.27
N LEU A 247 13.28 24.95 -7.59
CA LEU A 247 12.64 24.28 -8.72
C LEU A 247 11.39 23.52 -8.26
N GLU A 248 10.22 24.05 -8.62
CA GLU A 248 8.94 23.38 -8.37
C GLU A 248 8.67 22.33 -9.44
N TYR A 249 8.47 21.07 -9.05
CA TYR A 249 8.11 19.99 -9.97
C TYR A 249 6.64 20.05 -10.39
N TYR A 250 6.37 19.71 -11.65
CA TYR A 250 5.01 19.62 -12.16
C TYR A 250 4.34 18.35 -11.65
N ARG A 251 3.07 18.47 -11.25
CA ARG A 251 2.26 17.34 -10.79
C ARG A 251 1.99 16.34 -11.91
N GLY A 252 1.96 15.07 -11.55
CA GLY A 252 1.59 13.99 -12.47
C GLY A 252 1.40 12.65 -11.77
N LEU A 253 0.82 11.69 -12.49
CA LEU A 253 0.55 10.35 -11.97
C LEU A 253 1.68 9.39 -12.31
N ILE A 254 2.10 8.63 -11.31
CA ILE A 254 3.00 7.49 -11.49
C ILE A 254 2.22 6.30 -12.04
N GLN A 255 0.99 6.08 -11.55
CA GLN A 255 0.23 4.88 -11.85
C GLN A 255 -1.28 5.12 -11.82
N VAL A 256 -1.96 4.47 -12.77
CA VAL A 256 -3.40 4.20 -12.75
C VAL A 256 -3.59 2.72 -13.07
N LYS A 257 -4.21 1.97 -12.16
CA LYS A 257 -4.31 0.51 -12.28
C LYS A 257 -5.71 0.02 -11.94
N GLY A 258 -6.29 -0.73 -12.88
CA GLY A 258 -7.54 -1.46 -12.74
C GLY A 258 -7.33 -2.93 -12.36
N PRO A 259 -8.34 -3.79 -12.54
CA PRO A 259 -8.25 -5.21 -12.23
C PRO A 259 -7.26 -5.96 -13.11
N THR A 260 -7.17 -5.61 -14.40
CA THR A 260 -6.36 -6.30 -15.41
C THR A 260 -5.28 -5.41 -16.02
N GLU A 261 -5.53 -4.10 -16.11
CA GLU A 261 -4.62 -3.14 -16.72
C GLU A 261 -3.82 -2.38 -15.66
N ASN A 262 -2.57 -2.10 -15.98
CA ASN A 262 -1.64 -1.41 -15.09
C ASN A 262 -0.81 -0.40 -15.88
N CYS A 263 -1.28 0.84 -15.95
CA CYS A 263 -0.54 1.93 -16.58
C CYS A 263 0.43 2.54 -15.57
N VAL A 264 1.73 2.34 -15.80
CA VAL A 264 2.82 2.88 -14.98
C VAL A 264 3.71 3.73 -15.87
N ALA A 265 3.94 4.98 -15.46
CA ALA A 265 4.83 5.87 -16.18
C ALA A 265 6.28 5.36 -16.09
N GLY A 266 7.05 5.55 -17.16
CA GLY A 266 8.47 5.20 -17.20
C GLY A 266 9.30 5.98 -16.18
N THR A 267 10.49 5.46 -15.88
CA THR A 267 11.42 6.12 -14.96
C THR A 267 11.71 7.56 -15.40
N GLY A 268 11.47 8.52 -14.52
CA GLY A 268 11.67 9.95 -14.82
C GLY A 268 10.50 10.60 -15.59
N SER A 269 9.39 9.88 -15.76
CA SER A 269 8.17 10.35 -16.41
C SER A 269 6.96 10.23 -15.48
N LEU A 270 5.91 10.97 -15.80
CA LEU A 270 4.59 10.91 -15.16
C LEU A 270 3.50 11.11 -16.21
N TYR A 271 2.30 10.57 -15.98
CA TYR A 271 1.11 10.94 -16.75
C TYR A 271 0.57 12.28 -16.30
N GLY A 272 0.36 13.21 -17.23
CA GLY A 272 -0.11 14.56 -16.92
C GLY A 272 -1.62 14.71 -16.91
N ASN A 273 -2.05 15.95 -16.70
CA ASN A 273 -3.46 16.30 -16.53
C ASN A 273 -4.26 16.07 -17.82
N ASN A 274 -5.50 15.64 -17.67
CA ASN A 274 -6.39 15.20 -18.74
C ASN A 274 -5.89 13.98 -19.54
N THR A 275 -5.00 13.16 -18.94
CA THR A 275 -4.65 11.86 -19.53
C THR A 275 -5.89 10.98 -19.59
N ASP A 276 -6.08 10.38 -20.76
CA ASP A 276 -7.25 9.58 -21.08
C ASP A 276 -6.89 8.10 -21.01
N PHE A 277 -7.27 7.46 -19.90
CA PHE A 277 -7.15 6.02 -19.71
C PHE A 277 -8.46 5.31 -20.03
N ALA A 278 -9.42 5.95 -20.71
CA ALA A 278 -10.66 5.32 -21.12
C ALA A 278 -10.58 4.67 -22.51
N GLN A 279 -9.49 4.90 -23.25
CA GLN A 279 -9.35 4.43 -24.62
C GLN A 279 -7.88 4.34 -25.07
N GLY A 280 -7.65 3.66 -26.19
CA GLY A 280 -6.33 3.56 -26.82
C GLY A 280 -5.35 2.66 -26.06
N ALA A 281 -4.06 2.91 -26.22
CA ALA A 281 -3.00 2.08 -25.65
C ALA A 281 -2.85 2.20 -24.12
N LEU A 282 -3.47 3.22 -23.50
CA LEU A 282 -3.44 3.47 -22.06
C LEU A 282 -4.76 3.09 -21.39
N ILE A 283 -5.61 2.29 -22.03
CA ILE A 283 -6.91 1.91 -21.46
C ILE A 283 -6.73 1.24 -20.10
N VAL A 284 -7.51 1.69 -19.11
CA VAL A 284 -7.66 1.09 -17.79
C VAL A 284 -9.13 0.80 -17.58
N ASN A 285 -9.46 -0.49 -17.50
CA ASN A 285 -10.82 -0.91 -17.24
C ASN A 285 -11.10 -0.84 -15.73
N ALA A 286 -12.20 -0.20 -15.36
CA ALA A 286 -12.69 -0.11 -14.00
C ALA A 286 -13.92 -1.02 -13.87
N LYS A 287 -13.95 -1.85 -12.83
CA LYS A 287 -15.12 -2.68 -12.50
C LYS A 287 -15.88 -2.02 -11.36
N VAL A 288 -17.18 -1.82 -11.52
CA VAL A 288 -18.06 -1.31 -10.45
C VAL A 288 -17.91 -2.18 -9.20
N LEU A 289 -17.83 -1.53 -8.02
CA LEU A 289 -17.49 -2.12 -6.72
C LEU A 289 -16.10 -2.78 -6.64
N GLY A 290 -15.33 -2.77 -7.72
CA GLY A 290 -13.94 -3.20 -7.78
C GLY A 290 -12.96 -2.13 -7.31
N ALA A 291 -11.71 -2.54 -7.16
CA ALA A 291 -10.61 -1.67 -6.76
C ALA A 291 -9.99 -0.95 -7.97
N LEU A 292 -9.72 0.35 -7.82
CA LEU A 292 -8.92 1.16 -8.72
C LEU A 292 -7.78 1.82 -7.94
N ILE A 293 -6.53 1.63 -8.37
CA ILE A 293 -5.35 2.18 -7.71
C ILE A 293 -4.86 3.42 -8.47
N ILE A 294 -4.61 4.50 -7.74
CA ILE A 294 -4.11 5.77 -8.27
C ILE A 294 -2.91 6.21 -7.43
N ALA A 295 -1.77 6.44 -8.09
CA ALA A 295 -0.58 6.98 -7.44
C ALA A 295 -0.09 8.24 -8.16
N GLY A 296 0.17 9.29 -7.39
CA GLY A 296 0.61 10.60 -7.87
C GLY A 296 1.94 11.02 -7.25
N ASN A 297 2.63 11.95 -7.92
CA ASN A 297 3.83 12.60 -7.40
C ASN A 297 3.80 14.12 -7.61
N TYR A 298 4.56 14.82 -6.78
CA TYR A 298 4.71 16.27 -6.77
C TYR A 298 3.41 17.07 -6.54
N PHE A 299 2.36 16.42 -6.03
CA PHE A 299 1.14 17.09 -5.57
C PHE A 299 1.40 17.92 -4.32
N HIS A 300 0.50 18.86 -4.02
CA HIS A 300 0.56 19.63 -2.78
C HIS A 300 0.68 18.68 -1.57
N PRO A 301 1.73 18.78 -0.73
CA PRO A 301 1.83 18.01 0.51
C PRO A 301 0.65 18.32 1.44
N GLY A 302 -0.16 17.32 1.76
CA GLY A 302 -1.43 17.51 2.45
C GLY A 302 -2.55 16.64 1.89
N THR A 303 -3.80 17.03 2.14
CA THR A 303 -4.98 16.24 1.78
C THR A 303 -5.18 16.16 0.27
N VAL A 304 -5.44 14.95 -0.23
CA VAL A 304 -5.83 14.67 -1.61
C VAL A 304 -7.19 13.97 -1.60
N THR A 305 -8.17 14.55 -2.29
CA THR A 305 -9.53 13.99 -2.42
C THR A 305 -9.75 13.47 -3.83
N ILE A 306 -10.28 12.25 -3.95
CA ILE A 306 -10.62 11.64 -5.24
C ILE A 306 -12.12 11.71 -5.44
N LYS A 307 -12.55 12.29 -6.56
CA LYS A 307 -13.96 12.47 -6.94
C LYS A 307 -14.24 11.77 -8.26
N TRP A 308 -15.28 10.95 -8.28
CA TRP A 308 -15.83 10.31 -9.47
C TRP A 308 -16.88 11.23 -10.11
N ASP A 309 -16.78 11.43 -11.42
CA ASP A 309 -17.63 12.31 -12.23
C ASP A 309 -17.87 13.68 -11.57
N ALA A 310 -16.78 14.27 -11.11
CA ALA A 310 -16.67 15.57 -10.45
C ALA A 310 -17.43 15.76 -9.13
N THR A 311 -18.34 14.85 -8.75
CA THR A 311 -19.31 15.08 -7.67
C THR A 311 -19.17 14.07 -6.53
N THR A 312 -19.00 12.80 -6.84
CA THR A 312 -19.01 11.72 -5.84
C THR A 312 -17.62 11.53 -5.25
N VAL A 313 -17.43 11.83 -3.96
CA VAL A 313 -16.16 11.53 -3.27
C VAL A 313 -16.04 10.02 -3.08
N VAL A 314 -14.99 9.42 -3.65
CA VAL A 314 -14.73 7.97 -3.64
C VAL A 314 -13.48 7.59 -2.84
N GLY A 315 -12.72 8.58 -2.40
CA GLY A 315 -11.57 8.36 -1.53
C GLY A 315 -10.91 9.66 -1.07
N THR A 316 -10.14 9.57 0.01
CA THR A 316 -9.28 10.65 0.50
C THR A 316 -7.98 10.04 1.02
N THR A 317 -6.86 10.68 0.72
CA THR A 317 -5.52 10.29 1.17
C THR A 317 -4.70 11.54 1.49
N THR A 318 -3.42 11.35 1.83
CA THR A 318 -2.48 12.45 2.09
C THR A 318 -1.24 12.28 1.21
N ALA A 319 -0.87 13.34 0.51
CA ALA A 319 0.42 13.45 -0.16
C ALA A 319 1.51 13.80 0.87
N ASN A 320 2.64 13.10 0.82
CA ASN A 320 3.75 13.29 1.73
C ASN A 320 4.57 14.56 1.39
N GLY A 321 5.70 14.78 2.07
CA GLY A 321 6.57 15.95 1.85
C GLY A 321 7.17 16.07 0.44
N THR A 322 7.21 14.99 -0.35
CA THR A 322 7.63 15.03 -1.76
C THR A 322 6.45 15.17 -2.73
N GLY A 323 5.22 15.25 -2.22
CA GLY A 323 4.00 15.29 -3.01
C GLY A 323 3.55 13.93 -3.53
N PHE A 324 4.11 12.84 -2.99
CA PHE A 324 3.73 11.48 -3.35
C PHE A 324 2.50 11.01 -2.57
N PHE A 325 1.55 10.38 -3.24
CA PHE A 325 0.45 9.65 -2.62
C PHE A 325 0.15 8.35 -3.40
N ASN A 326 -0.49 7.41 -2.72
CA ASN A 326 -1.09 6.23 -3.32
C ASN A 326 -2.43 5.94 -2.63
N ILE A 327 -3.46 5.59 -3.39
CA ILE A 327 -4.78 5.26 -2.88
C ILE A 327 -5.42 4.16 -3.71
N THR A 328 -6.13 3.25 -3.04
CA THR A 328 -7.07 2.31 -3.67
C THR A 328 -8.48 2.80 -3.37
N ILE A 329 -9.27 3.09 -4.41
CA ILE A 329 -10.67 3.47 -4.29
C ILE A 329 -11.58 2.33 -4.77
N THR A 330 -12.81 2.31 -4.26
CA THR A 330 -13.87 1.46 -4.79
C THR A 330 -14.64 2.22 -5.85
N VAL A 331 -14.78 1.63 -7.05
CA VAL A 331 -15.55 2.23 -8.14
C VAL A 331 -17.03 2.26 -7.75
N PRO A 332 -17.70 3.42 -7.80
CA PRO A 332 -19.11 3.53 -7.41
C PRO A 332 -20.03 2.82 -8.42
N ILE A 333 -21.30 2.64 -8.04
CA ILE A 333 -22.31 2.15 -9.00
C ILE A 333 -22.52 3.22 -10.06
N THR A 334 -22.19 2.88 -11.30
CA THR A 334 -22.23 3.75 -12.47
C THR A 334 -22.36 2.91 -13.73
N ASN A 335 -22.71 3.55 -14.84
CA ASN A 335 -22.94 2.90 -16.13
C ASN A 335 -21.65 2.56 -16.89
N ILE A 336 -21.77 1.82 -17.99
CA ILE A 336 -20.65 1.55 -18.90
C ILE A 336 -20.10 2.83 -19.53
N GLY A 337 -18.80 2.87 -19.81
CA GLY A 337 -18.18 3.89 -20.66
C GLY A 337 -17.08 4.70 -19.97
N ALA A 338 -16.71 5.83 -20.58
CA ALA A 338 -15.68 6.71 -20.03
C ALA A 338 -16.21 7.53 -18.85
N HIS A 339 -15.49 7.48 -17.72
CA HIS A 339 -15.80 8.24 -16.51
C HIS A 339 -14.63 9.10 -16.08
N ASN A 340 -14.93 10.28 -15.52
CA ASN A 340 -13.92 11.23 -15.09
C ASN A 340 -13.55 11.03 -13.63
N ILE A 341 -12.26 11.17 -13.32
CA ILE A 341 -11.74 11.16 -11.96
C ILE A 341 -11.00 12.46 -11.73
N ILE A 342 -11.45 13.21 -10.74
CA ILE A 342 -10.79 14.43 -10.26
C ILE A 342 -10.02 14.13 -8.99
N ILE A 343 -8.73 14.43 -9.04
CA ILE A 343 -7.78 14.41 -7.94
C ILE A 343 -7.62 15.86 -7.49
N ASP A 344 -8.17 16.17 -6.33
CA ASP A 344 -8.22 17.51 -5.75
C ASP A 344 -7.24 17.58 -4.59
N ASP A 345 -6.10 18.25 -4.79
CA ASP A 345 -5.07 18.45 -3.76
C ASP A 345 -5.26 19.77 -3.01
N THR A 346 -6.47 20.34 -3.03
CA THR A 346 -6.86 21.65 -2.47
C THR A 346 -6.27 22.88 -3.19
N LYS A 347 -5.27 22.70 -4.06
CA LYS A 347 -4.64 23.78 -4.82
C LYS A 347 -5.06 23.75 -6.28
N ILE A 348 -5.09 22.56 -6.87
CA ILE A 348 -5.53 22.33 -8.23
C ILE A 348 -6.49 21.13 -8.32
N LYS A 349 -7.20 21.05 -9.45
CA LYS A 349 -7.97 19.87 -9.84
C LYS A 349 -7.27 19.18 -11.00
N PHE A 350 -6.76 17.98 -10.74
CA PHE A 350 -6.12 17.13 -11.73
C PHE A 350 -7.12 16.09 -12.22
N ASN A 351 -7.41 16.06 -13.51
CA ASN A 351 -8.46 15.25 -14.11
C ASN A 351 -7.85 14.13 -14.96
N ILE A 352 -8.44 12.95 -14.90
CA ILE A 352 -8.16 11.82 -15.79
C ILE A 352 -9.48 11.12 -16.14
N SER A 353 -9.48 10.26 -17.14
CA SER A 353 -10.62 9.38 -17.44
C SER A 353 -10.23 7.90 -17.39
N VAL A 354 -11.16 7.03 -17.01
CA VAL A 354 -11.04 5.55 -17.07
C VAL A 354 -12.26 4.95 -17.74
N TYR A 355 -12.20 3.70 -18.19
CA TYR A 355 -13.33 3.03 -18.84
C TYR A 355 -14.02 2.05 -17.89
N VAL A 356 -15.30 2.27 -17.56
CA VAL A 356 -16.07 1.29 -16.80
C VAL A 356 -16.53 0.16 -17.70
N VAL A 357 -16.26 -1.07 -17.25
CA VAL A 357 -16.71 -2.30 -17.90
C VAL A 357 -17.80 -2.98 -17.05
N PRO A 358 -18.76 -3.65 -17.69
CA PRO A 358 -19.86 -4.30 -17.01
C PRO A 358 -19.40 -5.53 -16.23
N THR A 359 -20.09 -5.82 -15.12
CA THR A 359 -19.81 -6.98 -14.26
C THR A 359 -21.11 -7.68 -13.86
N LEU A 360 -21.02 -9.00 -13.64
CA LEU A 360 -22.10 -9.84 -13.15
C LEU A 360 -21.63 -10.53 -11.87
N VAL A 361 -22.41 -10.40 -10.79
CA VAL A 361 -22.10 -10.98 -9.48
C VAL A 361 -23.25 -11.90 -9.06
N LEU A 362 -22.90 -13.08 -8.56
CA LEU A 362 -23.84 -14.09 -8.06
C LEU A 362 -23.63 -14.28 -6.55
N THR A 363 -24.70 -14.17 -5.77
CA THR A 363 -24.66 -14.36 -4.31
C THR A 363 -25.78 -15.30 -3.85
N PRO A 364 -25.46 -16.50 -3.34
CA PRO A 364 -24.14 -17.13 -3.35
C PRO A 364 -23.66 -17.46 -4.78
N ASN A 365 -22.38 -17.74 -4.96
CA ASN A 365 -21.80 -18.19 -6.24
C ASN A 365 -21.60 -19.72 -6.30
N LYS A 366 -22.16 -20.46 -5.34
CA LYS A 366 -22.13 -21.92 -5.27
C LYS A 366 -23.30 -22.44 -4.45
N GLY A 367 -23.72 -23.68 -4.69
CA GLY A 367 -24.86 -24.27 -3.96
C GLY A 367 -25.24 -25.66 -4.45
N VAL A 368 -26.15 -26.29 -3.70
CA VAL A 368 -26.66 -27.65 -3.92
C VAL A 368 -28.10 -27.58 -4.46
N PRO A 369 -28.41 -28.11 -5.66
CA PRO A 369 -29.73 -27.92 -6.29
C PRO A 369 -30.92 -28.42 -5.46
N CYS A 370 -30.79 -29.58 -4.82
CA CYS A 370 -31.85 -30.21 -4.03
C CYS A 370 -32.17 -29.52 -2.68
N GLU A 371 -31.45 -28.45 -2.34
CA GLU A 371 -31.72 -27.58 -1.17
C GLU A 371 -32.58 -26.34 -1.52
N ASN A 372 -33.03 -26.17 -2.76
CA ASN A 372 -33.78 -24.99 -3.22
C ASN A 372 -33.03 -23.66 -2.98
N VAL A 373 -31.71 -23.64 -3.22
CA VAL A 373 -30.86 -22.45 -3.00
C VAL A 373 -31.39 -21.26 -3.81
N LEU A 374 -31.65 -20.14 -3.14
CA LEU A 374 -31.99 -18.87 -3.77
C LEU A 374 -30.71 -18.10 -4.10
N VAL A 375 -30.51 -17.80 -5.39
CA VAL A 375 -29.35 -17.06 -5.90
C VAL A 375 -29.78 -15.66 -6.31
N THR A 376 -29.06 -14.65 -5.81
CA THR A 376 -29.19 -13.26 -6.25
C THR A 376 -28.18 -12.99 -7.35
N ALA A 377 -28.65 -12.51 -8.51
CA ALA A 377 -27.81 -12.03 -9.59
C ALA A 377 -27.90 -10.50 -9.68
N GLU A 378 -26.75 -9.85 -9.70
CA GLU A 378 -26.61 -8.40 -9.80
C GLU A 378 -25.68 -8.05 -10.95
N GLY A 379 -26.16 -7.24 -11.88
CA GLY A 379 -25.35 -6.68 -12.96
C GLY A 379 -25.06 -5.21 -12.70
N TYR A 380 -23.81 -4.81 -12.93
CA TYR A 380 -23.33 -3.45 -12.75
C TYR A 380 -22.60 -2.98 -14.01
N GLY A 381 -22.50 -1.65 -14.20
CA GLY A 381 -21.74 -1.10 -15.32
C GLY A 381 -22.35 -1.40 -16.68
N PHE A 382 -23.67 -1.59 -16.78
CA PHE A 382 -24.42 -1.74 -18.03
C PHE A 382 -24.82 -0.37 -18.61
N THR A 383 -25.45 -0.34 -19.78
CA THR A 383 -25.90 0.91 -20.39
C THR A 383 -27.06 1.50 -19.59
N ALA A 384 -26.92 2.75 -19.14
CA ALA A 384 -27.96 3.42 -18.36
C ALA A 384 -29.23 3.65 -19.18
N SER A 385 -30.38 3.23 -18.64
CA SER A 385 -31.67 3.64 -19.19
C SER A 385 -31.94 5.12 -18.93
N THR A 386 -32.64 5.76 -19.85
CA THR A 386 -33.15 7.14 -19.72
C THR A 386 -34.67 7.14 -19.78
N ASP A 387 -35.32 8.30 -19.72
CA ASP A 387 -36.77 8.39 -19.89
C ASP A 387 -37.23 8.00 -21.30
N SER A 388 -36.38 8.21 -22.32
CA SER A 388 -36.70 7.95 -23.74
C SER A 388 -36.17 6.62 -24.27
N VAL A 389 -35.12 6.06 -23.66
CA VAL A 389 -34.48 4.80 -24.10
C VAL A 389 -34.35 3.85 -22.92
N LYS A 390 -34.89 2.63 -23.05
CA LYS A 390 -34.85 1.60 -22.01
C LYS A 390 -34.02 0.40 -22.48
N TYR A 391 -32.97 0.08 -21.73
CA TYR A 391 -32.16 -1.12 -21.94
C TYR A 391 -32.65 -2.25 -21.05
N HIS A 392 -32.56 -3.45 -21.57
CA HIS A 392 -32.98 -4.67 -20.90
C HIS A 392 -31.91 -5.75 -21.06
N VAL A 393 -31.81 -6.59 -20.05
CA VAL A 393 -30.89 -7.71 -19.99
C VAL A 393 -31.68 -9.02 -19.97
N ASN A 394 -31.21 -9.98 -20.76
CA ASN A 394 -31.58 -11.39 -20.63
C ASN A 394 -30.47 -12.12 -19.87
N VAL A 395 -30.84 -12.93 -18.88
CA VAL A 395 -29.87 -13.72 -18.12
C VAL A 395 -30.17 -15.19 -18.35
N THR A 396 -29.17 -15.90 -18.84
CA THR A 396 -29.25 -17.30 -19.26
C THR A 396 -28.21 -18.12 -18.50
N TRP A 397 -28.63 -19.28 -18.01
CA TRP A 397 -27.78 -20.27 -17.38
C TRP A 397 -27.33 -21.29 -18.43
N TYR A 398 -26.02 -21.39 -18.65
CA TYR A 398 -25.39 -22.39 -19.51
C TYR A 398 -24.90 -23.55 -18.65
N TYR A 399 -25.36 -24.74 -18.99
CA TYR A 399 -24.99 -25.98 -18.33
C TYR A 399 -24.73 -27.08 -19.35
N LEU A 400 -24.11 -28.16 -18.90
CA LEU A 400 -24.00 -29.39 -19.67
C LEU A 400 -25.21 -30.28 -19.36
N ASP A 401 -25.76 -30.95 -20.36
CA ASP A 401 -26.72 -32.07 -20.25
C ASP A 401 -26.25 -33.18 -21.21
N TRP A 402 -25.89 -34.35 -20.68
CA TRP A 402 -25.42 -35.51 -21.46
C TRP A 402 -24.27 -35.22 -22.44
N GLY A 403 -23.36 -34.33 -22.05
CA GLY A 403 -22.24 -33.91 -22.91
C GLY A 403 -22.66 -32.94 -24.03
N THR A 404 -23.91 -32.51 -24.05
CA THR A 404 -24.41 -31.41 -24.90
C THR A 404 -24.49 -30.12 -24.07
N SER A 405 -24.22 -28.97 -24.69
CA SER A 405 -24.38 -27.68 -24.03
C SER A 405 -25.83 -27.22 -24.12
N GLU A 406 -26.50 -27.10 -22.98
CA GLU A 406 -27.86 -26.60 -22.88
C GLU A 406 -27.92 -25.20 -22.23
N THR A 407 -29.04 -24.52 -22.45
CA THR A 407 -29.29 -23.18 -21.93
C THR A 407 -30.65 -23.10 -21.31
N LYS A 408 -30.74 -22.41 -20.16
CA LYS A 408 -31.99 -22.09 -19.48
C LYS A 408 -32.10 -20.60 -19.25
N ASP A 409 -33.14 -19.98 -19.78
CA ASP A 409 -33.44 -18.58 -19.47
C ASP A 409 -33.88 -18.46 -18.02
N LEU A 410 -33.14 -17.65 -17.25
CA LEU A 410 -33.45 -17.37 -15.85
C LEU A 410 -34.40 -16.16 -15.74
N VAL A 411 -34.15 -15.15 -16.56
CA VAL A 411 -35.01 -13.97 -16.70
C VAL A 411 -34.83 -13.38 -18.09
N THR A 412 -35.91 -12.84 -18.66
CA THR A 412 -35.88 -12.12 -19.92
C THR A 412 -36.42 -10.71 -19.72
N LYS A 413 -35.88 -9.75 -20.49
CA LYS A 413 -36.27 -8.33 -20.47
C LYS A 413 -36.21 -7.70 -19.08
N LEU A 414 -35.17 -7.98 -18.30
CA LEU A 414 -34.94 -7.30 -17.02
C LEU A 414 -34.48 -5.86 -17.29
N LEU A 415 -35.22 -4.86 -16.79
CA LEU A 415 -34.90 -3.45 -17.02
C LEU A 415 -33.59 -3.06 -16.31
N VAL A 416 -32.69 -2.41 -17.04
CA VAL A 416 -31.50 -1.75 -16.48
C VAL A 416 -31.88 -0.36 -15.99
N ASP A 417 -31.44 0.01 -14.79
CA ASP A 417 -31.76 1.32 -14.21
C ASP A 417 -30.92 2.48 -14.82
N THR A 418 -31.08 3.68 -14.26
CA THR A 418 -30.40 4.90 -14.72
C THR A 418 -28.90 4.93 -14.38
N ASN A 419 -28.41 4.01 -13.56
CA ASN A 419 -27.00 3.87 -13.20
C ASN A 419 -26.35 2.65 -13.87
N GLY A 420 -27.03 1.97 -14.80
CA GLY A 420 -26.50 0.76 -15.42
C GLY A 420 -26.52 -0.45 -14.47
N TYR A 421 -27.46 -0.48 -13.52
CA TYR A 421 -27.61 -1.55 -12.52
C TYR A 421 -28.93 -2.31 -12.68
N TRP A 422 -28.90 -3.60 -12.35
CA TRP A 422 -30.09 -4.44 -12.24
C TRP A 422 -29.88 -5.56 -11.22
N LYS A 423 -30.99 -6.09 -10.69
CA LYS A 423 -31.00 -7.17 -9.70
C LYS A 423 -32.20 -8.08 -9.89
N PHE A 424 -31.99 -9.39 -9.79
CA PHE A 424 -33.09 -10.36 -9.62
C PHE A 424 -32.63 -11.59 -8.84
N THR A 425 -33.58 -12.44 -8.45
CA THR A 425 -33.30 -13.70 -7.76
C THR A 425 -33.89 -14.87 -8.54
N PHE A 426 -33.19 -16.00 -8.54
CA PHE A 426 -33.67 -17.26 -9.10
C PHE A 426 -33.35 -18.44 -8.19
N THR A 427 -34.14 -19.50 -8.28
CA THR A 427 -33.82 -20.78 -7.61
C THR A 427 -32.81 -21.53 -8.46
N LEU A 428 -31.73 -22.00 -7.83
CA LEU A 428 -30.67 -22.77 -8.46
C LEU A 428 -31.26 -23.90 -9.32
N PRO A 429 -31.06 -23.90 -10.65
CA PRO A 429 -31.51 -24.99 -11.50
C PRO A 429 -30.80 -26.30 -11.14
N HIS A 430 -31.50 -27.41 -11.32
CA HIS A 430 -30.87 -28.72 -11.39
C HIS A 430 -29.99 -28.79 -12.64
N ALA A 431 -28.70 -29.04 -12.42
CA ALA A 431 -27.65 -29.09 -13.42
C ALA A 431 -26.48 -29.95 -12.90
N HIS A 432 -25.59 -30.36 -13.79
CA HIS A 432 -24.38 -31.09 -13.41
C HIS A 432 -23.50 -30.29 -12.44
N GLY A 433 -22.82 -31.03 -11.56
CA GLY A 433 -21.84 -30.51 -10.62
C GLY A 433 -20.63 -29.89 -11.32
N GLY A 434 -20.05 -28.87 -10.68
CA GLY A 434 -18.93 -28.10 -11.19
C GLY A 434 -19.31 -26.70 -11.64
N ASP A 435 -18.41 -26.06 -12.38
CA ASP A 435 -18.56 -24.67 -12.79
C ASP A 435 -19.56 -24.55 -13.96
N ASN A 436 -20.64 -23.82 -13.72
CA ASN A 436 -21.67 -23.49 -14.69
C ASN A 436 -21.59 -21.99 -15.00
N THR A 437 -21.85 -21.61 -16.24
CA THR A 437 -21.71 -20.22 -16.68
C THR A 437 -23.07 -19.53 -16.71
N VAL A 438 -23.18 -18.39 -16.04
CA VAL A 438 -24.33 -17.49 -16.14
C VAL A 438 -23.94 -16.33 -17.04
N VAL A 439 -24.76 -16.07 -18.05
CA VAL A 439 -24.51 -15.05 -19.07
C VAL A 439 -25.61 -14.00 -18.99
N ALA A 440 -25.21 -12.73 -18.94
CA ALA A 440 -26.10 -11.60 -19.09
C ALA A 440 -25.84 -10.94 -20.45
N VAL A 441 -26.88 -10.79 -21.26
CA VAL A 441 -26.83 -10.15 -22.58
C VAL A 441 -27.76 -8.94 -22.57
N GLU A 442 -27.20 -7.75 -22.79
CA GLU A 442 -27.95 -6.51 -22.95
C GLU A 442 -28.43 -6.34 -24.40
N ASN A 443 -29.57 -5.67 -24.58
CA ASN A 443 -30.11 -5.31 -25.89
C ASN A 443 -29.61 -3.94 -26.42
N ASP A 444 -28.38 -3.57 -26.08
CA ASP A 444 -27.73 -2.35 -26.58
C ASP A 444 -27.18 -2.56 -28.01
N THR A 445 -26.68 -1.48 -28.61
CA THR A 445 -26.16 -1.51 -30.00
C THR A 445 -24.92 -2.41 -30.13
N LEU A 446 -24.15 -2.57 -29.06
CA LEU A 446 -22.92 -3.38 -29.05
C LEU A 446 -23.20 -4.85 -28.71
N GLY A 447 -24.39 -5.18 -28.19
CA GLY A 447 -24.72 -6.52 -27.70
C GLY A 447 -23.85 -6.89 -26.50
N THR A 448 -23.78 -6.03 -25.50
CA THR A 448 -22.93 -6.19 -24.31
C THR A 448 -23.19 -7.53 -23.62
N VAL A 449 -22.14 -8.36 -23.47
CA VAL A 449 -22.21 -9.69 -22.83
C VAL A 449 -21.28 -9.78 -21.63
N VAL A 450 -21.80 -10.30 -20.52
CA VAL A 450 -21.04 -10.52 -19.28
C VAL A 450 -21.26 -11.93 -18.75
N TYR A 451 -20.21 -12.50 -18.17
CA TYR A 451 -20.20 -13.85 -17.64
C TYR A 451 -19.95 -13.84 -16.14
N ALA A 452 -20.62 -14.75 -15.43
CA ALA A 452 -20.28 -15.13 -14.06
C ALA A 452 -20.28 -16.65 -13.94
N ILE A 453 -19.47 -17.18 -13.02
CA ILE A 453 -19.39 -18.62 -12.76
C ILE A 453 -20.17 -18.92 -11.48
N PHE A 454 -21.04 -19.94 -11.55
CA PHE A 454 -21.65 -20.56 -10.40
C PHE A 454 -21.19 -22.00 -10.26
N THR A 455 -20.67 -22.38 -9.10
CA THR A 455 -20.23 -23.77 -8.86
C THR A 455 -21.36 -24.60 -8.24
N VAL A 456 -21.91 -25.54 -9.00
CA VAL A 456 -22.89 -26.52 -8.51
C VAL A 456 -22.17 -27.59 -7.68
N LEU A 457 -22.64 -27.79 -6.45
CA LEU A 457 -22.09 -28.76 -5.52
C LEU A 457 -22.97 -30.02 -5.47
N PRO A 458 -22.37 -31.20 -5.28
CA PRO A 458 -23.13 -32.44 -5.09
C PRO A 458 -23.88 -32.41 -3.76
N GLY A 459 -25.08 -32.98 -3.73
CA GLY A 459 -25.91 -33.11 -2.55
C GLY A 459 -26.71 -34.40 -2.53
N VAL A 460 -27.18 -34.77 -1.34
CA VAL A 460 -28.08 -35.90 -1.14
C VAL A 460 -29.19 -35.51 -0.17
N LYS A 461 -30.43 -35.87 -0.51
CA LYS A 461 -31.64 -35.59 0.24
C LYS A 461 -32.47 -36.86 0.37
N ILE A 462 -33.14 -37.04 1.50
CA ILE A 462 -34.03 -38.17 1.73
C ILE A 462 -35.43 -37.68 2.12
N THR A 463 -36.47 -38.25 1.50
CA THR A 463 -37.86 -37.83 1.68
C THR A 463 -38.79 -39.04 1.77
N PRO A 464 -39.57 -39.19 2.86
CA PRO A 464 -39.46 -38.42 4.10
C PRO A 464 -38.14 -38.71 4.83
N SER A 465 -37.63 -37.76 5.62
CA SER A 465 -36.42 -37.97 6.45
C SER A 465 -36.71 -38.68 7.77
N THR A 466 -37.97 -39.02 8.03
CA THR A 466 -38.42 -39.77 9.20
C THR A 466 -39.57 -40.68 8.81
N PHE A 467 -39.47 -41.97 9.12
CA PHE A 467 -40.45 -42.97 8.72
C PHE A 467 -40.41 -44.24 9.58
N PRO A 468 -41.51 -45.02 9.66
CA PRO A 468 -41.54 -46.29 10.39
C PRO A 468 -40.86 -47.43 9.61
N ASN A 469 -40.30 -48.40 10.35
CA ASN A 469 -39.74 -49.64 9.81
C ASN A 469 -40.83 -50.65 9.42
N ASN A 470 -41.75 -50.25 8.54
CA ASN A 470 -42.95 -51.03 8.20
C ASN A 470 -43.15 -51.25 6.70
N GLY A 471 -42.12 -50.97 5.90
CA GLY A 471 -42.19 -51.05 4.44
C GLY A 471 -42.63 -49.76 3.75
N THR A 472 -42.64 -48.62 4.44
CA THR A 472 -42.86 -47.29 3.82
C THR A 472 -41.85 -47.05 2.69
N ILE A 473 -42.30 -46.53 1.55
CA ILE A 473 -41.40 -46.14 0.45
C ILE A 473 -40.76 -44.80 0.77
N VAL A 474 -39.44 -44.74 0.65
CA VAL A 474 -38.63 -43.55 0.93
C VAL A 474 -37.76 -43.25 -0.27
N THR A 475 -37.65 -41.99 -0.65
CA THR A 475 -36.86 -41.56 -1.80
C THR A 475 -35.57 -40.91 -1.36
N ILE A 476 -34.44 -41.43 -1.82
CA ILE A 476 -33.14 -40.76 -1.80
C ILE A 476 -32.94 -40.06 -3.13
N THR A 477 -32.72 -38.75 -3.09
CA THR A 477 -32.41 -37.91 -4.23
C THR A 477 -30.96 -37.46 -4.13
N GLY A 478 -30.14 -37.77 -5.13
CA GLY A 478 -28.87 -37.08 -5.35
C GLY A 478 -29.04 -35.95 -6.33
N CYS A 479 -28.26 -34.88 -6.16
CA CYS A 479 -28.30 -33.71 -7.01
C CYS A 479 -26.90 -33.12 -7.21
N GLY A 480 -26.70 -32.32 -8.26
CA GLY A 480 -25.42 -31.66 -8.54
C GLY A 480 -24.25 -32.63 -8.80
N LEU A 481 -24.54 -33.81 -9.34
CA LEU A 481 -23.54 -34.80 -9.72
C LEU A 481 -22.80 -34.37 -10.99
N LYS A 482 -21.50 -34.67 -11.06
CA LYS A 482 -20.66 -34.33 -12.20
C LYS A 482 -20.94 -35.29 -13.36
N TYR A 483 -20.93 -34.74 -14.57
CA TYR A 483 -20.95 -35.50 -15.81
C TYR A 483 -19.76 -36.47 -15.91
N GLU A 484 -19.99 -37.67 -16.46
CA GLU A 484 -19.00 -38.76 -16.63
C GLU A 484 -18.28 -39.21 -15.33
N CYS A 485 -18.83 -38.88 -14.16
CA CYS A 485 -18.34 -39.34 -12.87
C CYS A 485 -19.21 -40.46 -12.34
N TRP A 486 -18.58 -41.42 -11.67
CA TRP A 486 -19.23 -42.57 -11.06
C TRP A 486 -19.48 -42.23 -9.59
N TYR A 487 -20.64 -42.64 -9.08
CA TYR A 487 -21.01 -42.35 -7.69
C TYR A 487 -21.45 -43.60 -6.95
N ASP A 488 -20.90 -43.77 -5.76
CA ASP A 488 -21.24 -44.84 -4.83
C ASP A 488 -22.10 -44.28 -3.70
N LEU A 489 -23.24 -44.92 -3.46
CA LEU A 489 -24.21 -44.53 -2.44
C LEU A 489 -24.20 -45.57 -1.33
N LEU A 490 -23.80 -45.15 -0.14
CA LEU A 490 -23.76 -46.01 1.04
C LEU A 490 -24.87 -45.64 2.02
N ILE A 491 -25.58 -46.64 2.51
CA ILE A 491 -26.43 -46.52 3.70
C ILE A 491 -25.67 -47.09 4.90
N ASP A 492 -25.61 -46.29 5.97
CA ASP A 492 -24.92 -46.58 7.24
C ASP A 492 -23.44 -46.96 7.12
N ASN A 493 -22.80 -46.57 6.01
CA ASN A 493 -21.43 -47.00 5.67
C ASN A 493 -21.26 -48.52 5.57
N VAL A 494 -22.36 -49.28 5.40
CA VAL A 494 -22.33 -50.75 5.32
C VAL A 494 -22.84 -51.25 3.96
N LYS A 495 -23.93 -50.67 3.46
CA LYS A 495 -24.59 -51.16 2.23
C LYS A 495 -24.27 -50.24 1.06
N ASP A 496 -23.46 -50.75 0.14
CA ASP A 496 -23.16 -50.17 -1.17
C ASP A 496 -24.31 -50.47 -2.14
N PHE A 497 -24.76 -49.44 -2.86
CA PHE A 497 -25.72 -49.57 -3.95
C PHE A 497 -25.01 -49.40 -5.29
N TYR A 498 -25.04 -50.47 -6.08
CA TYR A 498 -24.56 -50.50 -7.45
C TYR A 498 -25.64 -51.03 -8.41
N ALA A 499 -25.60 -50.58 -9.65
CA ALA A 499 -26.35 -51.18 -10.76
C ALA A 499 -25.50 -52.27 -11.43
N ALA A 500 -26.09 -53.06 -12.32
CA ALA A 500 -25.36 -53.97 -13.21
C ALA A 500 -25.60 -53.53 -14.66
N ASP A 501 -24.55 -53.50 -15.48
CA ASP A 501 -24.69 -53.22 -16.90
C ASP A 501 -25.38 -54.39 -17.63
N SER A 502 -25.61 -54.23 -18.94
CA SER A 502 -26.19 -55.28 -19.80
C SER A 502 -25.36 -56.57 -19.87
N SER A 503 -24.13 -56.54 -19.34
CA SER A 503 -23.20 -57.67 -19.28
C SER A 503 -23.12 -58.30 -17.88
N GLY A 504 -23.90 -57.78 -16.92
CA GLY A 504 -23.89 -58.23 -15.53
C GLY A 504 -22.72 -57.71 -14.69
N LEU A 505 -21.99 -56.70 -15.20
CA LEU A 505 -20.87 -56.08 -14.49
C LEU A 505 -21.38 -55.00 -13.54
N THR A 506 -20.88 -54.97 -12.31
CA THR A 506 -21.18 -53.92 -11.32
C THR A 506 -20.83 -52.55 -11.90
N ILE A 507 -21.85 -51.69 -12.09
CA ILE A 507 -21.70 -50.30 -12.46
C ILE A 507 -22.26 -49.38 -11.38
N TYR A 508 -21.46 -48.43 -10.93
CA TYR A 508 -21.91 -47.39 -10.00
C TYR A 508 -22.87 -46.42 -10.70
N PHE A 509 -23.59 -45.59 -9.93
CA PHE A 509 -24.53 -44.63 -10.51
C PHE A 509 -23.81 -43.70 -11.48
N MET A 510 -24.26 -43.72 -12.74
CA MET A 510 -23.96 -42.70 -13.72
C MET A 510 -25.14 -41.75 -13.78
N ASP A 511 -24.84 -40.46 -13.83
CA ASP A 511 -25.85 -39.41 -13.89
C ASP A 511 -26.79 -39.57 -15.11
N SER A 512 -28.09 -39.48 -14.84
CA SER A 512 -29.18 -39.62 -15.83
C SER A 512 -29.47 -38.33 -16.61
N GLY A 513 -28.73 -37.25 -16.33
CA GLY A 513 -28.46 -36.17 -17.28
C GLY A 513 -28.51 -34.75 -16.79
N LYS A 514 -29.01 -34.55 -15.58
CA LYS A 514 -29.14 -33.22 -14.98
C LYS A 514 -28.34 -33.05 -13.70
N GLY A 515 -27.41 -33.96 -13.40
CA GLY A 515 -26.76 -33.98 -12.11
C GLY A 515 -27.58 -34.73 -11.06
N ASP A 516 -28.64 -35.43 -11.45
CA ASP A 516 -29.63 -35.95 -10.50
C ASP A 516 -29.82 -37.47 -10.62
N PHE A 517 -30.07 -38.10 -9.48
CA PHE A 517 -30.63 -39.45 -9.41
C PHE A 517 -31.74 -39.52 -8.37
N SER A 518 -32.61 -40.51 -8.52
CA SER A 518 -33.63 -40.86 -7.54
C SER A 518 -33.59 -42.37 -7.30
N LEU A 519 -33.48 -42.76 -6.03
CA LEU A 519 -33.52 -44.14 -5.58
C LEU A 519 -34.65 -44.29 -4.57
N GLU A 520 -35.56 -45.23 -4.81
CA GLU A 520 -36.56 -45.62 -3.82
C GLU A 520 -36.04 -46.79 -2.99
N LEU A 521 -36.17 -46.68 -1.68
CA LEU A 521 -35.91 -47.76 -0.72
C LEU A 521 -37.20 -48.09 0.02
N ILE A 522 -37.37 -49.38 0.32
CA ILE A 522 -38.42 -49.85 1.19
C ILE A 522 -37.87 -49.77 2.62
N ALA A 523 -38.55 -49.04 3.49
CA ALA A 523 -38.23 -48.90 4.90
C ALA A 523 -38.59 -50.16 5.69
N ALA A 524 -37.95 -51.28 5.34
CA ALA A 524 -38.10 -52.56 6.01
C ALA A 524 -36.71 -53.19 6.20
N GLY A 525 -36.49 -53.82 7.36
CA GLY A 525 -35.25 -54.53 7.67
C GLY A 525 -34.15 -53.67 8.31
N PHE A 526 -34.49 -52.48 8.78
CA PHE A 526 -33.68 -51.77 9.78
C PHE A 526 -33.86 -52.45 11.15
N ASP A 527 -32.88 -52.36 12.06
CA ASP A 527 -33.02 -52.94 13.41
C ASP A 527 -34.18 -52.25 14.17
N GLU A 528 -34.90 -52.98 15.03
CA GLU A 528 -36.20 -52.59 15.62
C GLU A 528 -36.16 -51.38 16.60
N GLU A 529 -35.06 -50.64 16.68
CA GLU A 529 -34.88 -49.49 17.57
C GLU A 529 -35.04 -48.15 16.81
N ILE A 530 -35.40 -47.08 17.53
CA ILE A 530 -35.36 -45.73 16.97
C ILE A 530 -33.89 -45.38 16.71
N ALA A 531 -33.45 -45.51 15.47
CA ALA A 531 -32.06 -45.37 15.08
C ALA A 531 -31.86 -44.21 14.08
N LEU A 532 -30.77 -43.49 14.28
CA LEU A 532 -30.27 -42.50 13.34
C LEU A 532 -29.46 -43.23 12.28
N HIS A 533 -29.90 -43.12 11.03
CA HIS A 533 -29.24 -43.70 9.88
C HIS A 533 -28.62 -42.62 9.01
N SER A 534 -27.66 -43.00 8.19
CA SER A 534 -26.95 -42.10 7.28
C SER A 534 -27.00 -42.58 5.84
N VAL A 535 -27.05 -41.63 4.92
CA VAL A 535 -26.82 -41.85 3.49
C VAL A 535 -25.60 -41.03 3.11
N ALA A 536 -24.59 -41.67 2.55
CA ALA A 536 -23.35 -41.03 2.12
C ALA A 536 -23.12 -41.28 0.63
N LEU A 537 -22.65 -40.26 -0.07
CA LEU A 537 -22.36 -40.29 -1.49
C LEU A 537 -20.87 -40.08 -1.72
N TYR A 538 -20.24 -41.00 -2.43
CA TYR A 538 -18.82 -40.99 -2.75
C TYR A 538 -18.60 -40.83 -4.26
N GLU A 539 -17.73 -39.91 -4.65
CA GLU A 539 -17.28 -39.71 -6.03
C GLU A 539 -16.12 -40.67 -6.36
N LEU A 540 -16.24 -41.39 -7.47
CA LEU A 540 -15.28 -42.33 -8.03
C LEU A 540 -14.75 -41.77 -9.37
N LYS A 541 -13.46 -41.43 -9.42
CA LYS A 541 -12.84 -40.86 -10.62
C LYS A 541 -12.22 -41.92 -11.54
N THR A 542 -11.67 -42.98 -10.97
CA THR A 542 -11.17 -44.19 -11.63
C THR A 542 -11.18 -45.35 -10.64
N PRO A 543 -11.21 -46.63 -11.08
CA PRO A 543 -11.19 -47.80 -10.19
C PRO A 543 -9.95 -47.89 -9.27
N GLU A 544 -8.90 -47.13 -9.58
CA GLU A 544 -7.61 -47.15 -8.90
C GLU A 544 -7.47 -46.09 -7.79
N LYS A 545 -8.47 -45.23 -7.60
CA LYS A 545 -8.47 -44.18 -6.57
C LYS A 545 -9.52 -44.44 -5.51
N LEU A 546 -9.15 -44.18 -4.26
CA LEU A 546 -10.09 -44.27 -3.15
C LEU A 546 -11.30 -43.35 -3.38
N PRO A 547 -12.53 -43.84 -3.13
CA PRO A 547 -13.75 -43.04 -3.25
C PRO A 547 -13.66 -41.79 -2.35
N LYS A 548 -14.11 -40.64 -2.86
CA LYS A 548 -14.12 -39.38 -2.10
C LYS A 548 -15.53 -39.08 -1.61
N LEU A 549 -15.76 -38.97 -0.31
CA LEU A 549 -17.03 -38.49 0.23
C LEU A 549 -17.32 -37.08 -0.28
N VAL A 550 -18.47 -36.89 -0.93
CA VAL A 550 -18.86 -35.62 -1.55
C VAL A 550 -20.16 -35.04 -1.03
N ALA A 551 -21.08 -35.88 -0.53
CA ALA A 551 -22.31 -35.44 0.12
C ALA A 551 -22.77 -36.51 1.12
N TRP A 552 -23.50 -36.11 2.15
CA TRP A 552 -24.17 -37.04 3.05
C TRP A 552 -25.38 -36.37 3.72
N THR A 553 -26.31 -37.18 4.19
CA THR A 553 -27.44 -36.74 5.02
C THR A 553 -27.83 -37.83 6.02
N THR A 554 -28.72 -37.51 6.95
CA THR A 554 -29.23 -38.46 7.95
C THR A 554 -30.74 -38.57 7.89
N PHE A 555 -31.25 -39.71 8.34
CA PHE A 555 -32.68 -39.96 8.49
C PHE A 555 -32.95 -40.78 9.75
N THR A 556 -34.21 -40.77 10.18
CA THR A 556 -34.64 -41.48 11.39
C THR A 556 -35.63 -42.57 11.03
N VAL A 557 -35.33 -43.79 11.45
CA VAL A 557 -36.27 -44.91 11.39
C VAL A 557 -36.94 -45.02 12.75
N THR A 558 -38.26 -45.14 12.76
CA THR A 558 -39.09 -45.29 13.97
C THR A 558 -39.61 -46.73 14.08
N SER A 559 -39.74 -47.25 15.30
CA SER A 559 -40.23 -48.60 15.54
C SER A 559 -41.75 -48.64 15.69
N GLU A 560 -42.39 -49.72 15.25
CA GLU A 560 -43.82 -49.95 15.52
C GLU A 560 -44.10 -50.20 17.02
N ALA A 561 -43.06 -50.58 17.78
CA ALA A 561 -43.13 -50.95 19.20
C ALA A 561 -43.62 -49.82 20.13
N GLU A 562 -43.72 -48.58 19.66
CA GLU A 562 -44.37 -47.48 20.39
C GLU A 562 -45.88 -47.70 20.61
N THR A 563 -46.49 -48.66 19.90
CA THR A 563 -47.89 -49.07 20.14
C THR A 563 -48.03 -50.18 21.19
N ALA A 564 -46.98 -50.92 21.56
CA ALA A 564 -47.10 -52.07 22.46
C ALA A 564 -47.61 -51.72 23.87
N ILE A 565 -47.25 -50.53 24.40
CA ILE A 565 -47.80 -50.04 25.67
C ILE A 565 -49.27 -49.63 25.52
N MET A 566 -49.64 -49.03 24.38
CA MET A 566 -51.03 -48.67 24.07
C MET A 566 -51.91 -49.91 23.86
N ASP A 567 -51.38 -50.93 23.19
CA ASP A 567 -52.03 -52.21 22.97
C ASP A 567 -52.21 -52.98 24.27
N LYS A 568 -51.21 -52.96 25.17
CA LYS A 568 -51.34 -53.53 26.52
C LYS A 568 -52.35 -52.77 27.39
N LEU A 569 -52.43 -51.45 27.27
CA LEU A 569 -53.47 -50.64 27.93
C LEU A 569 -54.86 -50.93 27.37
N ASP A 570 -54.98 -51.17 26.06
CA ASP A 570 -56.24 -51.55 25.42
C ASP A 570 -56.66 -52.99 25.77
N GLU A 571 -55.71 -53.94 25.86
CA GLU A 571 -55.94 -55.28 26.40
C GLU A 571 -56.43 -55.23 27.86
N ILE A 572 -55.81 -54.41 28.70
CA ILE A 572 -56.22 -54.21 30.11
C ILE A 572 -57.61 -53.57 30.17
N ALA A 573 -57.88 -52.53 29.37
CA ALA A 573 -59.19 -51.89 29.31
C ALA A 573 -60.29 -52.88 28.87
N ASN A 574 -59.98 -53.75 27.91
CA ASN A 574 -60.90 -54.77 27.42
C ASN A 574 -61.15 -55.87 28.47
N ALA A 575 -60.11 -56.32 29.19
CA ALA A 575 -60.24 -57.25 30.31
C ALA A 575 -61.07 -56.67 31.47
N ILE A 576 -60.95 -55.36 31.74
CA ILE A 576 -61.77 -54.67 32.74
C ILE A 576 -63.23 -54.55 32.28
N SER A 577 -63.49 -54.27 31.00
CA SER A 577 -64.85 -54.30 30.43
C SER A 577 -65.51 -55.69 30.55
N GLN A 578 -64.75 -56.76 30.31
CA GLN A 578 -65.23 -58.13 30.51
C GLN A 578 -65.54 -58.43 31.98
N LEU A 579 -64.73 -57.92 32.91
CA LEU A 579 -64.97 -58.03 34.35
C LEU A 579 -66.21 -57.25 34.79
N ASP A 580 -66.44 -56.04 34.27
CA ASP A 580 -67.65 -55.23 34.52
C ASP A 580 -68.93 -55.94 34.02
N ALA A 581 -68.88 -56.53 32.82
CA ALA A 581 -69.98 -57.33 32.27
C ALA A 581 -70.28 -58.57 33.12
N TYR A 582 -69.25 -59.27 33.62
CA TYR A 582 -69.39 -60.42 34.51
C TYR A 582 -70.02 -60.01 35.86
N ILE A 583 -69.56 -58.92 36.46
CA ILE A 583 -70.09 -58.38 37.73
C ILE A 583 -71.56 -57.94 37.55
N THR A 584 -71.91 -57.34 36.42
CA THR A 584 -73.28 -56.90 36.10
C THR A 584 -74.27 -58.07 35.96
N SER A 585 -73.79 -59.28 35.64
CA SER A 585 -74.62 -60.49 35.53
C SER A 585 -74.89 -61.21 36.87
N SER A 586 -74.23 -60.83 37.96
CA SER A 586 -74.39 -61.45 39.28
C SER A 586 -75.45 -60.72 40.12
N THR A 587 -76.56 -61.40 40.42
CA THR A 587 -77.82 -60.79 40.92
C THR A 587 -77.87 -60.45 42.41
N THR A 588 -76.76 -60.43 43.15
CA THR A 588 -76.78 -59.97 44.55
C THR A 588 -75.52 -59.20 44.99
N GLY A 589 -75.64 -57.87 45.15
CA GLY A 589 -75.03 -57.15 46.27
C GLY A 589 -73.66 -56.46 46.11
N LEU A 590 -73.30 -55.82 44.99
CA LEU A 590 -71.98 -55.16 44.85
C LEU A 590 -71.94 -53.70 44.28
N PRO A 591 -72.76 -52.73 44.73
CA PRO A 591 -72.69 -51.33 44.24
C PRO A 591 -71.33 -50.66 44.44
N SER A 592 -70.63 -50.94 45.54
CA SER A 592 -69.32 -50.36 45.87
C SER A 592 -68.19 -50.86 44.99
N ILE A 593 -68.25 -52.11 44.51
CA ILE A 593 -67.27 -52.66 43.57
C ILE A 593 -67.45 -52.02 42.19
N LYS A 594 -68.69 -51.75 41.76
CA LYS A 594 -68.96 -51.04 40.50
C LYS A 594 -68.32 -49.65 40.46
N THR A 595 -68.47 -48.87 41.54
CA THR A 595 -67.83 -47.54 41.64
C THR A 595 -66.31 -47.63 41.58
N LEU A 596 -65.69 -48.62 42.24
CA LEU A 596 -64.25 -48.84 42.18
C LEU A 596 -63.77 -49.22 40.77
N VAL A 597 -64.51 -50.08 40.05
CA VAL A 597 -64.18 -50.46 38.66
C VAL A 597 -64.28 -49.25 37.72
N THR A 598 -65.33 -48.44 37.82
CA THR A 598 -65.43 -47.20 37.03
C THR A 598 -64.30 -46.22 37.35
N ALA A 599 -63.92 -46.07 38.63
CA ALA A 599 -62.80 -45.22 39.02
C ALA A 599 -61.46 -45.72 38.45
N VAL A 600 -61.25 -47.04 38.42
CA VAL A 600 -60.06 -47.65 37.78
C VAL A 600 -60.07 -47.43 36.26
N GLN A 601 -61.22 -47.57 35.60
CA GLN A 601 -61.35 -47.28 34.15
C GLN A 601 -60.99 -45.82 33.84
N SER A 602 -61.50 -44.87 34.63
CA SER A 602 -61.16 -43.46 34.49
C SER A 602 -59.67 -43.22 34.73
N ALA A 603 -59.08 -43.79 35.79
CA ALA A 603 -57.66 -43.63 36.09
C ALA A 603 -56.75 -44.21 34.98
N VAL A 604 -57.14 -45.32 34.35
CA VAL A 604 -56.43 -45.90 33.20
C VAL A 604 -56.55 -45.00 31.96
N ALA A 605 -57.73 -44.44 31.69
CA ALA A 605 -57.92 -43.51 30.59
C ALA A 605 -57.10 -42.22 30.78
N ASP A 606 -57.07 -41.69 32.00
CA ASP A 606 -56.28 -40.51 32.36
C ASP A 606 -54.78 -40.81 32.23
N ALA A 607 -54.32 -41.98 32.68
CA ALA A 607 -52.94 -42.42 32.50
C ALA A 607 -52.57 -42.56 31.00
N LYS A 608 -53.47 -43.10 30.16
CA LYS A 608 -53.29 -43.19 28.70
C LYS A 608 -53.13 -41.81 28.08
N SER A 609 -53.99 -40.87 28.45
CA SER A 609 -53.93 -39.49 27.96
C SER A 609 -52.65 -38.78 28.39
N ALA A 610 -52.23 -38.96 29.65
CA ALA A 610 -51.01 -38.37 30.19
C ALA A 610 -49.75 -38.91 29.49
N LEU A 611 -49.69 -40.23 29.28
CA LEU A 611 -48.57 -40.87 28.58
C LEU A 611 -48.49 -40.42 27.11
N SER A 612 -49.62 -40.35 26.41
CA SER A 612 -49.67 -39.83 25.03
C SER A 612 -49.16 -38.40 24.91
N THR A 613 -49.48 -37.55 25.91
CA THR A 613 -48.99 -36.18 25.99
C THR A 613 -47.48 -36.14 26.21
N GLN A 614 -46.94 -36.99 27.09
CA GLN A 614 -45.50 -37.07 27.34
C GLN A 614 -44.72 -37.57 26.12
N ILE A 615 -45.21 -38.59 25.42
CA ILE A 615 -44.62 -39.10 24.17
C ILE A 615 -44.58 -38.00 23.11
N SER A 616 -45.70 -37.28 22.93
CA SER A 616 -45.78 -36.15 21.99
C SER A 616 -44.79 -35.03 22.35
N GLY A 617 -44.62 -34.75 23.64
CA GLY A 617 -43.64 -33.80 24.15
C GLY A 617 -42.19 -34.22 23.87
N LEU A 618 -41.85 -35.50 24.13
CA LEU A 618 -40.54 -36.08 23.84
C LEU A 618 -40.22 -36.06 22.34
N SER A 619 -41.20 -36.40 21.48
CA SER A 619 -41.06 -36.34 20.02
C SER A 619 -40.71 -34.92 19.55
N THR A 620 -41.40 -33.91 20.07
CA THR A 620 -41.11 -32.49 19.77
C THR A 620 -39.70 -32.07 20.22
N GLN A 621 -39.28 -32.53 21.40
CA GLN A 621 -37.92 -32.27 21.90
C GLN A 621 -36.86 -32.95 21.02
N LEU A 622 -37.10 -34.19 20.59
CA LEU A 622 -36.19 -34.93 19.70
C LEU A 622 -36.05 -34.23 18.35
N THR A 623 -37.15 -33.77 17.74
CA THR A 623 -37.12 -32.97 16.51
C THR A 623 -36.25 -31.72 16.69
N SER A 624 -36.42 -31.01 17.82
CA SER A 624 -35.65 -29.80 18.12
C SER A 624 -34.15 -30.10 18.26
N ILE A 625 -33.79 -31.20 18.94
CA ILE A 625 -32.41 -31.66 19.07
C ILE A 625 -31.80 -31.99 17.70
N THR A 626 -32.54 -32.67 16.82
CA THR A 626 -32.10 -32.96 15.46
C THR A 626 -31.84 -31.69 14.66
N THR A 627 -32.73 -30.70 14.74
CA THR A 627 -32.52 -29.38 14.11
C THR A 627 -31.28 -28.69 14.64
N TYR A 628 -31.03 -28.72 15.95
CA TYR A 628 -29.82 -28.14 16.53
C TYR A 628 -28.54 -28.86 16.08
N ALA A 629 -28.58 -30.19 15.95
CA ALA A 629 -27.46 -30.97 15.45
C ALA A 629 -27.14 -30.65 13.99
N GLN A 630 -28.16 -30.50 13.13
CA GLN A 630 -28.01 -30.09 11.73
C GLN A 630 -27.43 -28.68 11.62
N ASP A 631 -27.97 -27.72 12.37
CA ASP A 631 -27.43 -26.35 12.41
C ASP A 631 -25.97 -26.32 12.89
N ALA A 632 -25.63 -27.13 13.89
CA ALA A 632 -24.24 -27.29 14.35
C ALA A 632 -23.33 -27.87 13.25
N ALA A 633 -23.78 -28.88 12.50
CA ALA A 633 -23.02 -29.48 11.40
C ALA A 633 -22.81 -28.49 10.23
N THR A 634 -23.84 -27.71 9.89
CA THR A 634 -23.74 -26.63 8.89
C THR A 634 -22.74 -25.57 9.33
N LYS A 635 -22.82 -25.13 10.59
CA LYS A 635 -21.85 -24.17 11.17
C LYS A 635 -20.42 -24.71 11.17
N ALA A 636 -20.24 -26.00 11.49
CA ALA A 636 -18.92 -26.65 11.43
C ALA A 636 -18.37 -26.69 9.99
N THR A 637 -19.21 -26.95 9.00
CA THR A 637 -18.83 -26.93 7.57
C THR A 637 -18.46 -25.53 7.09
N SER A 638 -19.23 -24.50 7.49
CA SER A 638 -18.90 -23.10 7.20
C SER A 638 -17.58 -22.67 7.85
N ALA A 639 -17.34 -23.10 9.10
CA ALA A 639 -16.08 -22.85 9.80
C ALA A 639 -14.90 -23.54 9.10
N SER A 640 -15.04 -24.80 8.69
CA SER A 640 -14.04 -25.54 7.92
C SER A 640 -13.71 -24.84 6.59
N THR A 641 -14.72 -24.38 5.87
CA THR A 641 -14.55 -23.62 4.61
C THR A 641 -13.79 -22.31 4.86
N SER A 642 -14.16 -21.57 5.90
CA SER A 642 -13.51 -20.32 6.27
C SER A 642 -12.05 -20.55 6.66
N ALA A 643 -11.75 -21.63 7.39
CA ALA A 643 -10.39 -22.03 7.74
C ALA A 643 -9.56 -22.39 6.50
N ALA A 644 -10.14 -23.10 5.53
CA ALA A 644 -9.47 -23.40 4.26
C ALA A 644 -9.17 -22.14 3.45
N SER A 645 -10.11 -21.20 3.36
CA SER A 645 -9.88 -19.89 2.71
C SER A 645 -8.79 -19.09 3.42
N ALA A 646 -8.78 -19.08 4.75
CA ALA A 646 -7.72 -18.44 5.54
C ALA A 646 -6.35 -19.09 5.28
N ALA A 647 -6.27 -20.42 5.19
CA ALA A 647 -5.04 -21.12 4.86
C ALA A 647 -4.53 -20.79 3.45
N SER A 648 -5.42 -20.71 2.45
CA SER A 648 -5.06 -20.28 1.09
C SER A 648 -4.57 -18.83 1.05
N ALA A 649 -5.22 -17.92 1.78
CA ALA A 649 -4.78 -16.53 1.89
C ALA A 649 -3.40 -16.43 2.58
N ALA A 650 -3.15 -17.22 3.63
CA ALA A 650 -1.86 -17.29 4.29
C ALA A 650 -0.76 -17.84 3.37
N ALA A 651 -1.06 -18.85 2.54
CA ALA A 651 -0.13 -19.36 1.53
C ALA A 651 0.21 -18.31 0.46
N ALA A 652 -0.80 -17.58 -0.04
CA ALA A 652 -0.59 -16.48 -0.98
C ALA A 652 0.25 -15.35 -0.36
N ALA A 653 0.00 -15.01 0.91
CA ALA A 653 0.80 -14.03 1.65
C ALA A 653 2.25 -14.49 1.83
N LYS A 654 2.49 -15.77 2.12
CA LYS A 654 3.83 -16.37 2.19
C LYS A 654 4.56 -16.25 0.85
N THR A 655 3.91 -16.61 -0.26
CA THR A 655 4.49 -16.46 -1.60
C THR A 655 4.79 -14.99 -1.94
N ALA A 656 3.90 -14.07 -1.58
CA ALA A 656 4.13 -12.64 -1.77
C ALA A 656 5.33 -12.14 -0.92
N ALA A 657 5.46 -12.60 0.32
CA ALA A 657 6.58 -12.28 1.19
C ALA A 657 7.91 -12.88 0.67
N GLU A 658 7.90 -14.11 0.18
CA GLU A 658 9.06 -14.75 -0.48
C GLU A 658 9.46 -13.98 -1.76
N GLY A 659 8.47 -13.51 -2.54
CA GLY A 659 8.69 -12.63 -3.69
C GLY A 659 9.31 -11.30 -3.31
N ALA A 660 8.81 -10.66 -2.24
CA ALA A 660 9.35 -9.41 -1.71
C ALA A 660 10.77 -9.60 -1.14
N GLN A 661 11.05 -10.71 -0.45
CA GLN A 661 12.36 -11.06 0.06
C GLN A 661 13.36 -11.29 -1.09
N SER A 662 12.94 -11.98 -2.14
CA SER A 662 13.76 -12.20 -3.35
C SER A 662 14.08 -10.87 -4.05
N ALA A 663 13.08 -9.99 -4.22
CA ALA A 663 13.29 -8.66 -4.77
C ALA A 663 14.26 -7.82 -3.91
N THR A 664 14.12 -7.89 -2.58
CA THR A 664 15.03 -7.21 -1.63
C THR A 664 16.44 -7.78 -1.67
N ALA A 665 16.60 -9.10 -1.79
CA ALA A 665 17.90 -9.75 -1.93
C ALA A 665 18.60 -9.35 -3.23
N THR A 666 17.82 -9.19 -4.32
CA THR A 666 18.31 -8.69 -5.62
C THR A 666 18.80 -7.24 -5.52
N ILE A 667 18.07 -6.40 -4.77
CA ILE A 667 18.51 -5.03 -4.46
C ILE A 667 19.78 -5.05 -3.60
N SER A 668 19.89 -5.93 -2.59
CA SER A 668 21.10 -6.03 -1.78
C SER A 668 22.31 -6.53 -2.59
N THR A 669 22.15 -7.48 -3.51
CA THR A 669 23.26 -7.95 -4.36
C THR A 669 23.66 -6.93 -5.41
N ALA A 670 22.71 -6.15 -5.96
CA ALA A 670 23.01 -5.03 -6.84
C ALA A 670 23.71 -3.88 -6.09
N VAL A 671 23.29 -3.58 -4.85
CA VAL A 671 23.91 -2.57 -3.99
C VAL A 671 25.28 -3.04 -3.48
N TYR A 672 25.44 -4.30 -3.04
CA TYR A 672 26.75 -4.88 -2.70
C TYR A 672 27.64 -4.97 -3.93
N GLY A 673 27.10 -5.31 -5.11
CA GLY A 673 27.82 -5.30 -6.38
C GLY A 673 28.29 -3.89 -6.74
N ALA A 674 27.45 -2.88 -6.59
CA ALA A 674 27.81 -1.48 -6.79
C ALA A 674 28.83 -0.97 -5.76
N ILE A 675 28.71 -1.36 -4.49
CA ILE A 675 29.66 -1.03 -3.42
C ILE A 675 31.01 -1.71 -3.68
N VAL A 676 31.02 -2.99 -4.07
CA VAL A 676 32.25 -3.74 -4.41
C VAL A 676 32.89 -3.18 -5.68
N LEU A 677 32.10 -2.85 -6.72
CA LEU A 677 32.60 -2.18 -7.92
C LEU A 677 33.16 -0.79 -7.60
N SER A 678 32.53 -0.04 -6.70
CA SER A 678 33.03 1.27 -6.25
C SER A 678 34.30 1.15 -5.39
N LEU A 679 34.43 0.12 -4.57
CA LEU A 679 35.63 -0.19 -3.79
C LEU A 679 36.78 -0.67 -4.69
N ILE A 680 36.50 -1.49 -5.71
CA ILE A 680 37.48 -1.91 -6.71
C ILE A 680 37.94 -0.70 -7.55
N ALA A 681 37.01 0.19 -7.94
CA ALA A 681 37.36 1.43 -8.64
C ALA A 681 38.20 2.36 -7.75
N ALA A 682 37.87 2.49 -6.47
CA ALA A 682 38.65 3.27 -5.50
C ALA A 682 40.06 2.66 -5.28
N LEU A 683 40.18 1.33 -5.16
CA LEU A 683 41.48 0.65 -5.07
C LEU A 683 42.29 0.79 -6.35
N ALA A 684 41.67 0.67 -7.53
CA ALA A 684 42.34 0.89 -8.81
C ALA A 684 42.85 2.34 -8.94
N SER A 685 42.09 3.31 -8.41
CA SER A 685 42.49 4.71 -8.35
C SER A 685 43.69 4.93 -7.43
N ILE A 686 43.70 4.29 -6.25
CA ILE A 686 44.81 4.34 -5.30
C ILE A 686 46.06 3.65 -5.88
N VAL A 687 45.91 2.49 -6.54
CA VAL A 687 47.02 1.78 -7.21
C VAL A 687 47.55 2.60 -8.38
N ALA A 688 46.70 3.28 -9.14
CA ALA A 688 47.12 4.18 -10.21
C ALA A 688 47.93 5.36 -9.64
N VAL A 689 47.49 5.96 -8.53
CA VAL A 689 48.20 7.03 -7.83
C VAL A 689 49.56 6.55 -7.27
N ILE A 690 49.63 5.36 -6.68
CA ILE A 690 50.88 4.76 -6.19
C ILE A 690 51.84 4.44 -7.35
N THR A 691 51.32 3.98 -8.48
CA THR A 691 52.12 3.68 -9.68
C THR A 691 52.63 4.97 -10.35
N LEU A 692 51.86 6.05 -10.29
CA LEU A 692 52.27 7.39 -10.68
C LEU A 692 53.35 7.96 -9.75
N GLN A 693 53.19 7.81 -8.43
CA GLN A 693 54.20 8.24 -7.45
C GLN A 693 55.53 7.48 -7.62
N LYS A 694 55.50 6.19 -7.97
CA LYS A 694 56.71 5.38 -8.28
C LYS A 694 57.35 5.67 -9.64
N LYS A 695 56.69 6.39 -10.54
CA LYS A 695 57.26 6.83 -11.83
C LYS A 695 57.78 8.28 -11.79
N VAL A 696 57.39 9.03 -10.76
CA VAL A 696 57.79 10.44 -10.54
C VAL A 696 58.92 10.54 -9.50
N ALA A 697 59.15 9.50 -8.69
CA ALA A 697 60.41 9.25 -8.00
C ALA A 697 61.34 8.40 -8.90
#